data_AF-A0A1F9ZY08-F1
#
_entry.id   AF-A0A1F9ZY08-F1
#
_cell.length_a   1.000
_cell.length_b   1.000
_cell.length_c   1.000
_cell.angle_alpha   90.00
_cell.angle_beta   90.00
_cell.angle_gamma   90.00
#
_symmetry.space_group_name_H-M   'P 1'
#
loop_
_entity.id
_entity.type
_entity.pdbx_description
1 polymer ?
#
loop_
_entity_poly.entity_id
_entity_poly.type
_entity_poly.pdbx_seq_one_letter_code
_entity_poly.pdbx_strand_id
1 'polypeptide(L)'
;MDRIDALNPYIGLSETSYLFYSLVYDSLMGVGEDLNPVPCLAQEWRIVPTEVPYGSVWEYNVSAGAMWSDSVPVTAEDVAYSLNVNSGLNYTTVWAYQPYAYYIDFARVMDGDTVWVHFYNRTSDAPMPIAFGDSILIPMLPKHILETMTVPYMSFSWNGMPVVGSGPFIPTPTLLNDWMAGDPITLVRNTNYHGGPNYGRYVQFDKIEMHFYDDSAAMVTALKNNELDVAKLPFEAYVPLRNEIDLGLVEDIMAYDGPRPDGYWENILVNMKFDGPNPSRLDPDIRHAMAMATDKNYILQQFYLGEGVPGSTLIAPVSDWHYDLGVGEEIVYDIDAANNLLDSSGYIDSNSDGIRECTATSYAVVQGYVSEGTLLSYQMIVRREHPEEKEIAQFLKDEWAKIGISLQFDIVDEFVLSTMVYSYSYDTAIWFWSMDPDPNYILFTQSKRSWNGWSDTLYSSPTFENNYNASVTELNLMARQTYVDNCQSVHYQDTPYIIFAYLNHTYAWRTDTFSGWGDWDSYPGRSITAAWSGNPLYFELVTTVEYNYAPTDVSVSSDPAFGPLGTKFNLTVNAFEPDGDDLSIYIEFGDGTADQAISSAPMYAEHEAVFAHFYPTEGAFHVTVWVDDGSGTPECNVSDSVTVWVLETGSRSISYHWYNLFNVPSGEWWDTRWAVYGIDEPLGSGYPFIIRTHGPPLGNDLMTTSMRLDIFGSNVTEINTSSWSEFLPMFGEERGGNILVDWYMQYLTSADLVRYPSVVGNNSDGWMNVLNGTVTLDRQAAKTVMGITDADIDSFAAWWASNNATFNQDYLDWLDYEANVRLDIYNMYDYPFVTLYATIDAEKVDESVVLTYDIVSWGMDCMMARWLNEAFLPSEYFFEDFSLDAAIAVDSADFAISTAVEYAAYAWETTLVPGSESNGQPCWVWEPSLGDCIPSQTWHPGSDFDPYVPLGRMCKSPCSVFWHQYLPYDYTPAAWNLSAGETLSLEWPATIDVPFYSHDSFWPLDPVEVNGTMTVRYSEPMEMDFPGQVVNNRGTGLITFTGPIDMWTWSRNQIKHEALSDEWVRLGVLPQGMPWIEFQLDSGLNTPPTALFDFDPEFGDVFTDYAFIASDSWDLEDAVDTLEVRWDWESDGTYDTGWSTVKTENHQFTTAGTYNVTVEVRDSQGLTDTEVIQVVVVELIPEIPAVLLPVIAVVLSMVVFRARHRRC
;
A
#
# COMPACT_ATOMS: atom_id res chain seq x y z
N MET A 1 21.01 -21.92 19.59
CA MET A 1 21.47 -21.38 18.29
C MET A 1 21.32 -19.88 18.29
N ASP A 2 22.06 -19.19 17.42
CA ASP A 2 22.11 -17.72 17.37
C ASP A 2 20.79 -17.12 16.89
N ARG A 3 20.24 -16.22 17.71
CA ARG A 3 19.05 -15.42 17.40
C ARG A 3 19.48 -14.04 16.90
N ILE A 4 18.54 -13.30 16.31
CA ILE A 4 18.75 -11.88 16.02
C ILE A 4 19.00 -11.15 17.35
N ASP A 5 20.19 -10.61 17.53
CA ASP A 5 20.60 -9.92 18.77
C ASP A 5 20.22 -8.44 18.80
N ALA A 6 20.01 -7.82 17.63
CA ALA A 6 19.45 -6.47 17.50
C ALA A 6 18.75 -6.27 16.15
N LEU A 7 17.65 -5.53 16.13
CA LEU A 7 17.04 -5.06 14.88
C LEU A 7 17.78 -3.84 14.28
N ASN A 8 18.60 -3.15 15.08
CA ASN A 8 19.38 -1.98 14.66
C ASN A 8 20.70 -2.39 13.99
N PRO A 9 20.89 -2.10 12.69
CA PRO A 9 22.10 -2.51 11.95
C PRO A 9 23.41 -1.90 12.45
N TYR A 10 23.36 -0.85 13.28
CA TYR A 10 24.57 -0.20 13.82
C TYR A 10 25.13 -0.84 15.09
N ILE A 11 24.43 -1.82 15.68
CA ILE A 11 24.85 -2.48 16.93
C ILE A 11 24.78 -4.01 16.90
N GLY A 12 24.15 -4.62 15.89
CA GLY A 12 24.09 -6.09 15.77
C GLY A 12 25.49 -6.71 15.64
N LEU A 13 25.66 -7.88 16.27
CA LEU A 13 26.91 -8.64 16.27
C LEU A 13 26.75 -10.04 15.65
N SER A 14 25.58 -10.66 15.78
CA SER A 14 25.36 -12.05 15.35
C SER A 14 25.24 -12.19 13.82
N GLU A 15 25.68 -13.33 13.27
CA GLU A 15 25.49 -13.66 11.85
C GLU A 15 24.00 -13.66 11.46
N THR A 16 23.14 -14.14 12.36
CA THR A 16 21.68 -14.14 12.18
C THR A 16 21.11 -12.72 11.99
N SER A 17 21.64 -11.73 12.71
CA SER A 17 21.27 -10.32 12.51
C SER A 17 21.72 -9.80 11.15
N TYR A 18 22.94 -10.13 10.70
CA TYR A 18 23.41 -9.73 9.38
C TYR A 18 22.61 -10.38 8.24
N LEU A 19 22.19 -11.65 8.40
CA LEU A 19 21.25 -12.30 7.48
C LEU A 19 19.93 -11.51 7.41
N PHE A 20 19.35 -11.16 8.55
CA PHE A 20 18.14 -10.33 8.59
C PHE A 20 18.35 -8.99 7.88
N TYR A 21 19.45 -8.28 8.15
CA TYR A 21 19.75 -6.99 7.51
C TYR A 21 19.88 -7.13 6.00
N SER A 22 20.56 -8.15 5.50
CA SER A 22 20.74 -8.35 4.06
C SER A 22 19.45 -8.71 3.30
N LEU A 23 18.42 -9.19 4.02
CA LEU A 23 17.12 -9.49 3.43
C LEU A 23 16.22 -8.26 3.33
N VAL A 24 16.36 -7.31 4.27
CA VAL A 24 15.49 -6.12 4.36
C VAL A 24 16.15 -4.84 3.86
N TYR A 25 17.47 -4.72 3.89
CA TYR A 25 18.22 -3.54 3.43
C TYR A 25 19.18 -3.90 2.30
N ASP A 26 19.15 -3.16 1.18
CA ASP A 26 20.21 -3.29 0.19
C ASP A 26 21.49 -2.53 0.62
N SER A 27 22.64 -3.13 0.33
CA SER A 27 23.92 -2.43 0.21
C SER A 27 24.12 -1.89 -1.21
N LEU A 28 25.20 -1.12 -1.43
CA LEU A 28 25.54 -0.66 -2.78
C LEU A 28 25.74 -1.83 -3.76
N MET A 29 26.48 -2.86 -3.33
CA MET A 29 26.73 -4.09 -4.09
C MET A 29 26.41 -5.31 -3.24
N GLY A 30 26.08 -6.43 -3.90
CA GLY A 30 25.95 -7.74 -3.27
C GLY A 30 27.13 -8.65 -3.64
N VAL A 31 27.18 -9.85 -3.06
CA VAL A 31 28.18 -10.89 -3.37
C VAL A 31 27.56 -11.94 -4.28
N GLY A 32 28.19 -12.19 -5.43
CA GLY A 32 27.78 -13.21 -6.39
C GLY A 32 28.16 -14.63 -5.97
N GLU A 33 27.66 -15.61 -6.72
CA GLU A 33 27.94 -17.04 -6.50
C GLU A 33 29.43 -17.41 -6.56
N ASP A 34 30.21 -16.61 -7.28
CA ASP A 34 31.65 -16.75 -7.51
C ASP A 34 32.49 -15.81 -6.63
N LEU A 35 31.88 -15.20 -5.59
CA LEU A 35 32.49 -14.24 -4.67
C LEU A 35 32.83 -12.88 -5.28
N ASN A 36 32.48 -12.64 -6.55
CA ASN A 36 32.67 -11.32 -7.16
C ASN A 36 31.54 -10.37 -6.77
N PRO A 37 31.79 -9.04 -6.74
CA PRO A 37 30.75 -8.07 -6.49
C PRO A 37 29.73 -8.05 -7.63
N VAL A 38 28.45 -8.05 -7.29
CA VAL A 38 27.32 -7.99 -8.22
C VAL A 38 26.42 -6.79 -7.92
N PRO A 39 25.67 -6.28 -8.91
CA PRO A 39 24.71 -5.20 -8.70
C PRO A 39 23.71 -5.53 -7.57
N CYS A 40 23.43 -4.51 -6.76
CA CYS A 40 22.43 -4.52 -5.70
C CYS A 40 21.69 -3.17 -5.79
N LEU A 41 21.78 -2.28 -4.81
CA LEU A 41 21.20 -0.94 -4.97
C LEU A 41 21.94 -0.12 -6.04
N ALA A 42 23.27 -0.26 -6.16
CA ALA A 42 24.01 0.32 -7.27
C ALA A 42 24.00 -0.63 -8.47
N GLN A 43 23.54 -0.12 -9.61
CA GLN A 43 23.51 -0.83 -10.89
C GLN A 43 24.92 -0.99 -11.47
N GLU A 44 25.73 0.06 -11.32
CA GLU A 44 27.09 0.13 -11.83
C GLU A 44 27.97 0.97 -10.91
N TRP A 45 29.28 0.71 -10.93
CA TRP A 45 30.28 1.50 -10.22
C TRP A 45 31.55 1.65 -11.04
N ARG A 46 32.28 2.74 -10.81
CA ARG A 46 33.59 2.98 -11.44
C ARG A 46 34.46 3.94 -10.66
N ILE A 47 35.78 3.80 -10.80
CA ILE A 47 36.73 4.82 -10.38
C ILE A 47 36.58 6.05 -11.29
N VAL A 48 36.45 7.23 -10.68
CA VAL A 48 36.37 8.49 -11.43
C VAL A 48 37.75 8.80 -12.05
N PRO A 49 37.90 8.81 -13.39
CA PRO A 49 39.21 8.82 -14.04
C PRO A 49 39.93 10.17 -13.98
N THR A 50 39.21 11.25 -13.66
CA THR A 50 39.73 12.62 -13.64
C THR A 50 40.31 13.03 -12.28
N GLU A 51 40.03 12.26 -11.23
CA GLU A 51 40.44 12.60 -9.87
C GLU A 51 41.89 12.18 -9.60
N VAL A 52 42.57 12.96 -8.75
CA VAL A 52 43.98 12.76 -8.44
C VAL A 52 44.16 12.64 -6.91
N PRO A 53 44.70 11.52 -6.41
CA PRO A 53 45.22 10.36 -7.15
C PRO A 53 44.10 9.47 -7.72
N TYR A 54 44.38 8.80 -8.84
CA TYR A 54 43.43 7.84 -9.43
C TYR A 54 43.04 6.76 -8.42
N GLY A 55 41.74 6.48 -8.28
CA GLY A 55 41.19 5.58 -7.26
C GLY A 55 40.72 6.26 -5.98
N SER A 56 40.90 7.58 -5.83
CA SER A 56 40.47 8.31 -4.63
C SER A 56 38.99 8.68 -4.61
N VAL A 57 38.30 8.51 -5.73
CA VAL A 57 36.86 8.73 -5.84
C VAL A 57 36.25 7.60 -6.64
N TRP A 58 35.20 7.01 -6.08
CA TRP A 58 34.36 6.01 -6.74
C TRP A 58 32.97 6.59 -6.98
N GLU A 59 32.43 6.34 -8.15
CA GLU A 59 31.09 6.70 -8.55
C GLU A 59 30.20 5.46 -8.54
N TYR A 60 29.00 5.59 -7.99
CA TYR A 60 27.97 4.55 -7.94
C TYR A 60 26.68 5.11 -8.57
N ASN A 61 26.10 4.34 -9.48
CA ASN A 61 24.81 4.64 -10.11
C ASN A 61 23.71 3.87 -9.38
N VAL A 62 22.86 4.60 -8.65
CA VAL A 62 21.78 4.07 -7.82
C VAL A 62 20.61 3.60 -8.70
N SER A 63 19.93 2.55 -8.26
CA SER A 63 18.76 1.99 -8.93
C SER A 63 17.63 3.01 -9.05
N ALA A 64 17.29 3.38 -10.29
CA ALA A 64 16.16 4.26 -10.54
C ALA A 64 14.84 3.54 -10.16
N GLY A 65 13.91 4.27 -9.55
CA GLY A 65 12.62 3.73 -9.14
C GLY A 65 12.69 2.74 -7.97
N ALA A 66 13.83 2.63 -7.28
CA ALA A 66 13.87 1.89 -6.02
C ALA A 66 13.04 2.61 -4.95
N MET A 67 12.30 1.84 -4.17
CA MET A 67 11.40 2.34 -3.12
C MET A 67 11.76 1.72 -1.78
N TRP A 68 11.70 2.52 -0.72
CA TRP A 68 11.63 2.03 0.63
C TRP A 68 10.27 1.35 0.86
N SER A 69 10.21 0.45 1.84
CA SER A 69 8.99 -0.30 2.17
C SER A 69 7.82 0.55 2.69
N ASP A 70 8.04 1.84 3.01
CA ASP A 70 7.02 2.82 3.37
C ASP A 70 6.60 3.72 2.18
N SER A 71 6.87 3.25 0.96
CA SER A 71 6.55 3.92 -0.31
C SER A 71 7.31 5.23 -0.58
N VAL A 72 8.31 5.57 0.23
CA VAL A 72 9.22 6.69 -0.06
C VAL A 72 10.27 6.25 -1.09
N PRO A 73 10.58 7.03 -2.14
CA PRO A 73 11.63 6.69 -3.09
C PRO A 73 13.02 6.62 -2.46
N VAL A 74 13.80 5.60 -2.80
CA VAL A 74 15.24 5.54 -2.50
C VAL A 74 15.97 6.43 -3.50
N THR A 75 16.80 7.33 -2.99
CA THR A 75 17.53 8.30 -3.81
C THR A 75 19.03 8.27 -3.53
N ALA A 76 19.81 8.92 -4.39
CA ALA A 76 21.23 9.18 -4.15
C ALA A 76 21.48 9.92 -2.81
N GLU A 77 20.51 10.67 -2.28
CA GLU A 77 20.60 11.35 -0.99
C GLU A 77 20.60 10.37 0.19
N ASP A 78 19.83 9.28 0.13
CA ASP A 78 19.81 8.24 1.17
C ASP A 78 21.14 7.51 1.26
N VAL A 79 21.70 7.19 0.09
CA VAL A 79 23.02 6.57 -0.04
C VAL A 79 24.10 7.49 0.53
N ALA A 80 24.12 8.76 0.10
CA ALA A 80 25.09 9.73 0.59
C ALA A 80 24.94 9.94 2.11
N TYR A 81 23.71 10.01 2.62
CA TYR A 81 23.44 10.14 4.06
C TYR A 81 23.99 8.94 4.84
N SER A 82 23.65 7.71 4.44
CA SER A 82 24.06 6.47 5.12
C SER A 82 25.58 6.34 5.19
N LEU A 83 26.28 6.64 4.10
CA LEU A 83 27.75 6.62 4.08
C LEU A 83 28.36 7.72 4.95
N ASN A 84 27.79 8.92 4.95
CA ASN A 84 28.27 10.04 5.77
C ASN A 84 28.00 9.85 7.28
N VAL A 85 26.94 9.14 7.66
CA VAL A 85 26.69 8.76 9.06
C VAL A 85 27.79 7.83 9.57
N ASN A 86 28.29 6.93 8.73
CA ASN A 86 29.36 6.00 9.08
C ASN A 86 30.79 6.61 8.99
N SER A 87 30.96 7.70 8.22
CA SER A 87 32.29 8.26 7.91
C SER A 87 32.82 9.26 8.96
N GLY A 88 33.94 9.91 8.65
CA GLY A 88 34.40 11.07 9.41
C GLY A 88 34.73 10.72 10.86
N LEU A 89 34.23 11.50 11.84
CA LEU A 89 34.45 11.20 13.28
C LEU A 89 33.46 10.16 13.84
N ASN A 90 32.45 9.76 13.06
CA ASN A 90 31.37 8.90 13.54
C ASN A 90 31.73 7.41 13.48
N TYR A 91 32.73 7.00 12.70
CA TYR A 91 33.14 5.59 12.51
C TYR A 91 33.49 4.79 13.79
N THR A 92 33.76 5.45 14.92
CA THR A 92 33.94 4.78 16.22
C THR A 92 32.64 4.68 17.02
N THR A 93 31.66 5.55 16.73
CA THR A 93 30.32 5.52 17.34
C THR A 93 29.45 4.51 16.58
N VAL A 94 29.49 4.58 15.25
CA VAL A 94 28.87 3.63 14.31
C VAL A 94 29.90 2.58 13.92
N TRP A 95 30.29 1.77 14.89
CA TRP A 95 31.47 0.90 14.81
C TRP A 95 31.27 -0.34 13.92
N ALA A 96 30.02 -0.82 13.76
CA ALA A 96 29.71 -2.08 13.06
C ALA A 96 30.30 -2.14 11.63
N TYR A 97 30.29 -1.03 10.90
CA TYR A 97 30.79 -0.94 9.51
C TYR A 97 32.12 -0.19 9.35
N GLN A 98 32.84 -0.02 10.46
CA GLN A 98 34.13 0.67 10.50
C GLN A 98 35.15 0.20 9.44
N PRO A 99 35.30 -1.10 9.12
CA PRO A 99 36.26 -1.56 8.11
C PRO A 99 36.05 -0.96 6.72
N TYR A 100 34.80 -0.68 6.36
CA TYR A 100 34.43 -0.02 5.10
C TYR A 100 34.49 1.51 5.22
N ALA A 101 34.07 2.05 6.37
CA ALA A 101 33.86 3.49 6.55
C ALA A 101 35.11 4.29 6.95
N TYR A 102 36.14 3.65 7.52
CA TYR A 102 37.31 4.34 8.09
C TYR A 102 37.96 5.34 7.13
N TYR A 103 38.08 4.96 5.85
CA TYR A 103 38.74 5.75 4.82
C TYR A 103 37.81 6.66 4.02
N ILE A 104 36.50 6.61 4.26
CA ILE A 104 35.54 7.51 3.62
C ILE A 104 35.72 8.90 4.25
N ASP A 105 36.00 9.89 3.40
CA ASP A 105 35.96 11.30 3.75
C ASP A 105 34.50 11.76 3.79
N PHE A 106 33.85 11.75 2.62
CA PHE A 106 32.42 12.02 2.47
C PHE A 106 31.88 11.38 1.18
N ALA A 107 30.57 11.19 1.15
CA ALA A 107 29.80 10.89 -0.05
C ALA A 107 29.01 12.13 -0.49
N ARG A 108 28.97 12.41 -1.80
CA ARG A 108 28.21 13.52 -2.38
C ARG A 108 27.32 13.06 -3.53
N VAL A 109 26.12 13.60 -3.59
CA VAL A 109 25.21 13.45 -4.72
C VAL A 109 25.71 14.30 -5.90
N MET A 110 25.72 13.71 -7.09
CA MET A 110 26.14 14.40 -8.33
C MET A 110 24.93 14.82 -9.17
N ASP A 111 23.92 13.96 -9.22
CA ASP A 111 22.62 14.16 -9.85
C ASP A 111 21.58 13.22 -9.18
N GLY A 112 20.39 13.05 -9.76
CA GLY A 112 19.28 12.33 -9.13
C GLY A 112 19.62 10.92 -8.64
N ASP A 113 20.50 10.20 -9.36
CA ASP A 113 20.78 8.77 -9.12
C ASP A 113 22.27 8.48 -8.93
N THR A 114 23.17 9.46 -9.02
CA THR A 114 24.63 9.23 -8.95
C THR A 114 25.25 9.75 -7.66
N VAL A 115 26.04 8.90 -6.99
CA VAL A 115 26.81 9.27 -5.78
C VAL A 115 28.31 9.10 -6.02
N TRP A 116 29.11 10.10 -5.61
CA TRP A 116 30.57 10.01 -5.54
C TRP A 116 31.02 9.85 -4.09
N VAL A 117 31.79 8.80 -3.81
CA VAL A 117 32.42 8.55 -2.51
C VAL A 117 33.89 8.92 -2.59
N HIS A 118 34.30 9.86 -1.73
CA HIS A 118 35.67 10.38 -1.65
C HIS A 118 36.42 9.69 -0.52
N PHE A 119 37.65 9.28 -0.79
CA PHE A 119 38.47 8.57 0.18
C PHE A 119 39.75 9.34 0.52
N TYR A 120 40.18 9.24 1.77
CA TYR A 120 41.30 10.02 2.29
C TYR A 120 42.15 9.29 3.32
N ASN A 121 43.39 9.76 3.45
CA ASN A 121 44.29 9.35 4.51
C ASN A 121 44.01 10.19 5.75
N ARG A 122 43.40 9.60 6.78
CA ARG A 122 43.13 10.28 8.05
C ARG A 122 44.37 10.87 8.75
N THR A 123 45.56 10.32 8.50
CA THR A 123 46.80 10.80 9.13
C THR A 123 47.36 12.02 8.40
N SER A 124 47.30 12.04 7.07
CA SER A 124 47.84 13.15 6.27
C SER A 124 46.79 14.13 5.76
N ASP A 125 45.51 13.82 5.95
CA ASP A 125 44.34 14.57 5.45
C ASP A 125 44.40 14.79 3.93
N ALA A 126 44.83 13.77 3.19
CA ALA A 126 45.05 13.84 1.74
C ALA A 126 44.23 12.75 1.03
N PRO A 127 43.66 13.03 -0.17
CA PRO A 127 43.00 12.01 -0.98
C PRO A 127 43.90 10.79 -1.21
N MET A 128 43.34 9.58 -1.12
CA MET A 128 44.07 8.33 -1.34
C MET A 128 43.29 7.36 -2.23
N PRO A 129 43.97 6.51 -3.02
CA PRO A 129 43.31 5.41 -3.71
C PRO A 129 42.74 4.38 -2.72
N ILE A 130 41.58 3.81 -3.03
CA ILE A 130 41.00 2.65 -2.32
C ILE A 130 40.73 1.52 -3.30
N ALA A 131 41.25 0.33 -2.99
CA ALA A 131 41.18 -0.86 -3.82
C ALA A 131 39.91 -1.69 -3.64
N PHE A 132 39.18 -1.51 -2.53
CA PHE A 132 37.95 -2.25 -2.19
C PHE A 132 36.67 -1.42 -2.40
N GLY A 133 36.70 -0.37 -3.23
CA GLY A 133 35.53 0.49 -3.44
C GLY A 133 34.33 -0.29 -4.00
N ASP A 134 34.57 -1.33 -4.77
CA ASP A 134 33.57 -2.28 -5.27
C ASP A 134 33.15 -3.36 -4.26
N SER A 135 33.53 -3.24 -2.98
CA SER A 135 33.24 -4.21 -1.92
C SER A 135 32.77 -3.55 -0.61
N ILE A 136 31.98 -2.47 -0.71
CA ILE A 136 31.37 -1.75 0.42
C ILE A 136 30.00 -2.36 0.76
N LEU A 137 29.95 -3.16 1.83
CA LEU A 137 28.74 -3.88 2.29
C LEU A 137 28.02 -3.18 3.45
N ILE A 138 27.90 -1.85 3.38
CA ILE A 138 27.12 -1.08 4.36
C ILE A 138 25.64 -1.13 3.94
N PRO A 139 24.69 -1.51 4.83
CA PRO A 139 23.27 -1.38 4.56
C PRO A 139 22.88 0.08 4.37
N MET A 140 22.17 0.38 3.28
CA MET A 140 21.61 1.71 3.08
C MET A 140 20.37 1.84 3.96
N LEU A 141 20.25 2.96 4.66
CA LEU A 141 19.14 3.24 5.57
C LEU A 141 18.38 4.51 5.14
N PRO A 142 17.07 4.57 5.43
CA PRO A 142 16.20 5.67 5.00
C PRO A 142 16.59 6.98 5.69
N LYS A 143 17.04 7.97 4.91
CA LYS A 143 17.41 9.29 5.43
C LYS A 143 16.23 9.96 6.11
N HIS A 144 15.02 9.85 5.56
CA HIS A 144 13.82 10.50 6.08
C HIS A 144 13.42 10.02 7.48
N ILE A 145 13.82 8.81 7.88
CA ILE A 145 13.63 8.31 9.25
C ILE A 145 14.75 8.79 10.17
N LEU A 146 15.99 8.75 9.70
CA LEU A 146 17.17 8.90 10.55
C LEU A 146 17.68 10.35 10.66
N GLU A 147 17.35 11.26 9.73
CA GLU A 147 17.97 12.59 9.66
C GLU A 147 17.70 13.48 10.88
N THR A 148 16.61 13.21 11.61
CA THR A 148 16.27 13.90 12.86
C THR A 148 17.00 13.34 14.07
N MET A 149 17.62 12.16 13.95
CA MET A 149 18.34 11.48 15.01
C MET A 149 19.80 11.91 15.06
N THR A 150 20.33 12.06 16.28
CA THR A 150 21.77 12.23 16.46
C THR A 150 22.49 10.88 16.33
N VAL A 151 23.73 10.88 15.84
CA VAL A 151 24.56 9.65 15.76
C VAL A 151 24.64 8.89 17.08
N PRO A 152 24.87 9.52 18.25
CA PRO A 152 24.81 8.80 19.52
C PRO A 152 23.44 8.17 19.83
N TYR A 153 22.34 8.80 19.42
CA TYR A 153 21.01 8.22 19.60
C TYR A 153 20.83 6.99 18.70
N MET A 154 21.21 7.08 17.42
CA MET A 154 21.18 5.95 16.49
C MET A 154 21.99 4.76 16.99
N SER A 155 23.16 4.99 17.57
CA SER A 155 24.05 3.91 18.02
C SER A 155 23.76 3.35 19.42
N PHE A 156 23.09 4.08 20.30
CA PHE A 156 22.97 3.67 21.72
C PHE A 156 21.55 3.65 22.28
N SER A 157 20.56 4.21 21.57
CA SER A 157 19.18 4.33 22.05
C SER A 157 18.14 3.84 21.05
N TRP A 158 18.41 3.97 19.75
CA TRP A 158 17.50 3.50 18.72
C TRP A 158 17.47 1.97 18.70
N ASN A 159 16.28 1.39 18.78
CA ASN A 159 16.06 -0.05 18.79
C ASN A 159 16.02 -0.66 17.37
N GLY A 160 16.16 0.16 16.32
CA GLY A 160 16.07 -0.29 14.93
C GLY A 160 14.68 -0.17 14.32
N MET A 161 13.68 0.35 15.06
CA MET A 161 12.31 0.51 14.59
C MET A 161 11.99 1.96 14.18
N PRO A 162 11.14 2.18 13.15
CA PRO A 162 10.59 1.16 12.26
C PRO A 162 11.67 0.58 11.32
N VAL A 163 11.55 -0.70 10.98
CA VAL A 163 12.39 -1.32 9.94
C VAL A 163 11.78 -0.96 8.59
N VAL A 164 12.35 0.06 7.94
CA VAL A 164 11.96 0.54 6.61
C VAL A 164 13.12 0.27 5.66
N GLY A 165 12.96 -0.71 4.77
CA GLY A 165 14.06 -1.27 3.97
C GLY A 165 13.77 -1.26 2.47
N SER A 166 14.82 -1.40 1.65
CA SER A 166 14.71 -1.47 0.17
C SER A 166 14.90 -2.89 -0.37
N GLY A 167 15.22 -3.85 0.50
CA GLY A 167 15.60 -5.21 0.15
C GLY A 167 14.45 -6.07 -0.41
N PRO A 168 14.77 -7.32 -0.81
CA PRO A 168 13.80 -8.22 -1.43
C PRO A 168 12.69 -8.72 -0.50
N PHE A 169 12.84 -8.54 0.82
CA PHE A 169 11.82 -8.88 1.81
C PHE A 169 11.56 -7.71 2.75
N ILE A 170 10.33 -7.63 3.26
CA ILE A 170 9.87 -6.65 4.24
C ILE A 170 9.35 -7.38 5.48
N PRO A 171 9.62 -6.88 6.70
CA PRO A 171 9.11 -7.50 7.91
C PRO A 171 7.61 -7.28 8.07
N THR A 172 6.93 -8.20 8.76
CA THR A 172 5.53 -8.03 9.16
C THR A 172 5.37 -6.96 10.25
N PRO A 173 4.16 -6.38 10.44
CA PRO A 173 3.89 -5.46 11.55
C PRO A 173 4.12 -6.07 12.95
N THR A 174 4.24 -7.40 13.06
CA THR A 174 4.51 -8.13 14.30
C THR A 174 5.99 -8.25 14.66
N LEU A 175 6.93 -7.88 13.78
CA LEU A 175 8.39 -8.08 13.94
C LEU A 175 8.91 -7.78 15.35
N LEU A 176 8.57 -6.61 15.91
CA LEU A 176 9.08 -6.20 17.22
C LEU A 176 8.58 -7.12 18.34
N ASN A 177 7.31 -7.53 18.28
CA ASN A 177 6.72 -8.43 19.25
C ASN A 177 7.31 -9.83 19.12
N ASP A 178 7.42 -10.34 17.89
CA ASP A 178 7.95 -11.68 17.62
C ASP A 178 9.42 -11.76 18.07
N TRP A 179 10.23 -10.74 17.77
CA TRP A 179 11.62 -10.64 18.23
C TRP A 179 11.73 -10.60 19.75
N MET A 180 10.90 -9.80 20.43
CA MET A 180 10.91 -9.70 21.90
C MET A 180 10.38 -10.97 22.60
N ALA A 181 9.43 -11.67 21.99
CA ALA A 181 8.91 -12.95 22.47
C ALA A 181 9.87 -14.11 22.19
N GLY A 182 10.77 -13.94 21.22
CA GLY A 182 11.64 -14.99 20.72
C GLY A 182 10.91 -16.01 19.83
N ASP A 183 9.81 -15.56 19.21
CA ASP A 183 9.01 -16.28 18.23
C ASP A 183 9.69 -16.25 16.84
N PRO A 184 9.22 -17.06 15.87
CA PRO A 184 9.75 -17.02 14.52
C PRO A 184 9.62 -15.63 13.89
N ILE A 185 10.66 -15.17 13.19
CA ILE A 185 10.60 -13.89 12.46
C ILE A 185 10.07 -14.15 11.05
N THR A 186 8.98 -13.48 10.70
CA THR A 186 8.38 -13.57 9.37
C THR A 186 8.74 -12.35 8.52
N LEU A 187 9.30 -12.59 7.34
CA LEU A 187 9.54 -11.58 6.32
C LEU A 187 8.73 -11.94 5.08
N VAL A 188 7.95 -11.02 4.55
CA VAL A 188 7.17 -11.22 3.32
C VAL A 188 7.89 -10.64 2.12
N ARG A 189 7.67 -11.21 0.94
CA ARG A 189 8.24 -10.73 -0.32
C ARG A 189 7.91 -9.25 -0.52
N ASN A 190 8.91 -8.45 -0.84
CA ASN A 190 8.72 -7.09 -1.33
C ASN A 190 8.29 -7.14 -2.81
N THR A 191 6.99 -7.01 -3.09
CA THR A 191 6.44 -7.06 -4.47
C THR A 191 6.90 -5.90 -5.34
N ASN A 192 7.36 -4.80 -4.73
CA ASN A 192 7.92 -3.63 -5.39
C ASN A 192 9.46 -3.63 -5.39
N TYR A 193 10.11 -4.78 -5.15
CA TYR A 193 11.57 -4.85 -5.14
C TYR A 193 12.17 -4.40 -6.48
N HIS A 194 13.03 -3.38 -6.43
CA HIS A 194 13.65 -2.77 -7.62
C HIS A 194 14.47 -3.75 -8.46
N GLY A 195 14.96 -4.84 -7.85
CA GLY A 195 15.72 -5.86 -8.57
C GLY A 195 14.91 -6.58 -9.65
N GLY A 196 13.58 -6.59 -9.56
CA GLY A 196 12.70 -7.12 -10.60
C GLY A 196 12.82 -6.33 -11.91
N PRO A 197 12.40 -5.05 -11.94
CA PRO A 197 12.55 -4.19 -13.12
C PRO A 197 14.00 -4.00 -13.59
N ASN A 198 14.97 -3.89 -12.67
CA ASN A 198 16.35 -3.52 -13.01
C ASN A 198 17.23 -4.71 -13.42
N TYR A 199 17.02 -5.88 -12.81
CA TYR A 199 17.90 -7.05 -12.99
C TYR A 199 17.15 -8.33 -13.36
N GLY A 200 15.81 -8.31 -13.44
CA GLY A 200 15.00 -9.52 -13.63
C GLY A 200 15.00 -10.45 -12.41
N ARG A 201 15.32 -9.93 -11.22
CA ARG A 201 15.43 -10.68 -9.96
C ARG A 201 14.12 -10.58 -9.18
N TYR A 202 13.27 -11.59 -9.33
CA TYR A 202 11.99 -11.69 -8.66
C TYR A 202 11.98 -12.86 -7.69
N VAL A 203 11.56 -12.64 -6.45
CA VAL A 203 11.35 -13.72 -5.48
C VAL A 203 10.10 -14.51 -5.88
N GLN A 204 10.25 -15.82 -6.08
CA GLN A 204 9.18 -16.70 -6.59
C GLN A 204 8.32 -17.35 -5.50
N PHE A 205 8.41 -16.86 -4.26
CA PHE A 205 7.67 -17.35 -3.10
C PHE A 205 7.29 -16.19 -2.17
N ASP A 206 6.34 -16.41 -1.27
CA ASP A 206 5.64 -15.31 -0.60
C ASP A 206 6.32 -14.80 0.67
N LYS A 207 6.98 -15.68 1.44
CA LYS A 207 7.59 -15.31 2.73
C LYS A 207 8.78 -16.20 3.11
N ILE A 208 9.60 -15.69 4.03
CA ILE A 208 10.61 -16.43 4.80
C ILE A 208 10.17 -16.43 6.27
N GLU A 209 10.19 -17.60 6.90
CA GLU A 209 10.00 -17.75 8.34
C GLU A 209 11.30 -18.25 8.98
N MET A 210 11.91 -17.42 9.84
CA MET A 210 13.15 -17.73 10.55
C MET A 210 12.82 -18.38 11.90
N HIS A 211 13.02 -19.68 12.01
CA HIS A 211 12.78 -20.44 13.24
C HIS A 211 14.07 -20.65 14.05
N PHE A 212 14.02 -20.38 15.37
CA PHE A 212 15.16 -20.55 16.27
C PHE A 212 15.00 -21.78 17.16
N TYR A 213 15.86 -22.77 16.99
CA TYR A 213 15.85 -24.01 17.77
C TYR A 213 16.95 -24.05 18.83
N ASP A 214 16.58 -24.43 20.05
CA ASP A 214 17.54 -24.72 21.13
C ASP A 214 17.99 -26.19 21.13
N ASP A 215 17.27 -27.08 20.42
CA ASP A 215 17.58 -28.51 20.27
C ASP A 215 17.77 -28.87 18.79
N SER A 216 18.99 -29.24 18.42
CA SER A 216 19.35 -29.59 17.05
C SER A 216 18.67 -30.89 16.56
N ALA A 217 18.31 -31.81 17.46
CA ALA A 217 17.56 -33.01 17.08
C ALA A 217 16.11 -32.69 16.72
N ALA A 218 15.51 -31.69 17.39
CA ALA A 218 14.19 -31.18 17.04
C ALA A 218 14.22 -30.50 15.66
N MET A 219 15.27 -29.72 15.36
CA MET A 219 15.46 -29.09 14.05
C MET A 219 15.59 -30.13 12.91
N VAL A 220 16.37 -31.19 13.10
CA VAL A 220 16.47 -32.30 12.12
C VAL A 220 15.11 -33.00 11.93
N THR A 221 14.35 -33.16 13.02
CA THR A 221 13.02 -33.77 12.95
C THR A 221 12.05 -32.88 12.18
N ALA A 222 12.05 -31.57 12.42
CA ALA A 222 11.23 -30.58 11.71
C ALA A 222 11.56 -30.59 10.20
N LEU A 223 12.84 -30.60 9.83
CA LEU A 223 13.26 -30.72 8.42
C LEU A 223 12.73 -32.00 7.76
N LYS A 224 12.83 -33.15 8.44
CA LYS A 224 12.30 -34.44 7.93
C LYS A 224 10.78 -34.46 7.80
N ASN A 225 10.08 -33.76 8.69
CA ASN A 225 8.62 -33.71 8.74
C ASN A 225 8.00 -32.66 7.79
N ASN A 226 8.80 -31.97 6.97
CA ASN A 226 8.34 -30.87 6.12
C ASN A 226 7.85 -29.65 6.90
N GLU A 227 8.42 -29.41 8.09
CA GLU A 227 8.18 -28.21 8.92
C GLU A 227 9.27 -27.14 8.71
N LEU A 228 10.40 -27.49 8.07
CA LEU A 228 11.47 -26.58 7.64
C LEU A 228 11.88 -26.92 6.22
N ASP A 229 12.25 -25.90 5.44
CA ASP A 229 12.79 -26.07 4.08
C ASP A 229 14.30 -26.19 4.06
N VAL A 230 15.00 -25.43 4.90
CA VAL A 230 16.47 -25.40 4.99
C VAL A 230 16.91 -25.18 6.43
N ALA A 231 18.03 -25.81 6.81
CA ALA A 231 18.59 -25.76 8.15
C ALA A 231 20.13 -25.65 8.10
N LYS A 232 20.71 -24.70 8.85
CA LYS A 232 22.13 -24.71 9.25
C LYS A 232 22.23 -25.57 10.52
N LEU A 233 22.97 -26.67 10.49
CA LEU A 233 22.97 -27.68 11.55
C LEU A 233 24.32 -27.74 12.26
N PRO A 234 24.38 -27.94 13.60
CA PRO A 234 25.65 -28.24 14.25
C PRO A 234 26.15 -29.64 13.85
N PHE A 235 27.46 -29.87 13.95
CA PHE A 235 28.11 -31.09 13.43
C PHE A 235 27.54 -32.38 14.01
N GLU A 236 27.19 -32.41 15.31
CA GLU A 236 26.63 -33.60 15.94
C GLU A 236 25.24 -33.99 15.41
N ALA A 237 24.49 -33.03 14.84
CA ALA A 237 23.21 -33.27 14.19
C ALA A 237 23.35 -33.51 12.68
N TYR A 238 24.26 -32.77 12.03
CA TYR A 238 24.53 -32.85 10.60
C TYR A 238 25.10 -34.20 10.17
N VAL A 239 26.18 -34.68 10.83
CA VAL A 239 26.89 -35.89 10.38
C VAL A 239 25.99 -37.14 10.39
N PRO A 240 25.17 -37.40 11.43
CA PRO A 240 24.19 -38.48 11.38
C PRO A 240 23.17 -38.31 10.25
N LEU A 241 22.63 -37.10 10.03
CA LEU A 241 21.67 -36.84 8.97
C LEU A 241 22.27 -37.09 7.58
N ARG A 242 23.47 -36.58 7.29
CA ARG A 242 24.18 -36.83 6.03
C ARG A 242 24.37 -38.33 5.79
N ASN A 243 24.79 -39.08 6.80
CA ASN A 243 24.94 -40.53 6.68
C ASN A 243 23.61 -41.25 6.36
N GLU A 244 22.49 -40.79 6.92
CA GLU A 244 21.17 -41.35 6.61
C GLU A 244 20.74 -41.02 5.16
N ILE A 245 21.01 -39.79 4.69
CA ILE A 245 20.77 -39.35 3.30
C ILE A 245 21.61 -40.17 2.32
N ASP A 246 22.92 -40.32 2.58
CA ASP A 246 23.85 -41.10 1.74
C ASP A 246 23.45 -42.59 1.63
N LEU A 247 22.81 -43.12 2.68
CA LEU A 247 22.27 -44.48 2.71
C LEU A 247 20.88 -44.59 2.05
N GLY A 248 20.28 -43.48 1.62
CA GLY A 248 18.93 -43.41 1.06
C GLY A 248 17.83 -43.71 2.08
N LEU A 249 18.07 -43.42 3.36
CA LEU A 249 17.09 -43.60 4.45
C LEU A 249 16.19 -42.37 4.67
N VAL A 250 16.58 -41.25 4.07
CA VAL A 250 15.84 -39.99 4.06
C VAL A 250 15.63 -39.62 2.61
N GLU A 251 14.38 -39.52 2.19
CA GLU A 251 13.99 -39.06 0.86
C GLU A 251 13.82 -37.53 0.89
N ASP A 252 13.90 -36.91 -0.29
CA ASP A 252 13.61 -35.48 -0.52
C ASP A 252 14.44 -34.45 0.26
N ILE A 253 15.56 -34.85 0.85
CA ILE A 253 16.49 -33.96 1.55
C ILE A 253 17.90 -34.14 1.00
N MET A 254 18.56 -33.03 0.71
CA MET A 254 20.00 -32.96 0.42
C MET A 254 20.74 -32.34 1.59
N ALA A 255 21.99 -32.77 1.76
CA ALA A 255 22.92 -32.23 2.73
C ALA A 255 24.15 -31.68 2.01
N TYR A 256 24.71 -30.61 2.55
CA TYR A 256 25.91 -29.96 2.06
C TYR A 256 26.82 -29.59 3.22
N ASP A 257 28.10 -29.90 3.09
CA ASP A 257 29.17 -29.41 3.94
C ASP A 257 30.29 -28.85 3.09
N GLY A 258 30.72 -27.62 3.40
CA GLY A 258 31.90 -27.07 2.76
C GLY A 258 32.24 -25.65 3.18
N PRO A 259 33.38 -25.13 2.70
CA PRO A 259 33.86 -23.83 3.10
C PRO A 259 32.98 -22.70 2.54
N ARG A 260 32.81 -21.65 3.33
CA ARG A 260 32.07 -20.42 2.95
C ARG A 260 32.87 -19.18 3.40
N PRO A 261 32.77 -18.03 2.71
CA PRO A 261 33.44 -16.79 3.14
C PRO A 261 33.00 -16.38 4.55
N ASP A 262 31.70 -16.47 4.80
CA ASP A 262 31.11 -16.27 6.12
C ASP A 262 31.33 -17.46 7.08
N GLY A 263 32.01 -18.51 6.61
CA GLY A 263 32.40 -19.68 7.38
C GLY A 263 33.40 -19.35 8.48
N TYR A 264 33.12 -19.86 9.68
CA TYR A 264 33.96 -19.59 10.84
C TYR A 264 35.33 -20.24 10.70
N TRP A 265 36.35 -19.47 11.07
CA TRP A 265 37.57 -20.05 11.56
C TRP A 265 37.73 -19.79 13.05
N GLU A 266 38.00 -20.88 13.75
CA GLU A 266 38.11 -20.91 15.19
C GLU A 266 39.56 -20.73 15.60
N ASN A 267 39.78 -19.93 16.63
CA ASN A 267 41.11 -19.57 17.08
C ASN A 267 41.20 -19.43 18.59
N ILE A 268 42.43 -19.57 19.08
CA ILE A 268 42.81 -19.10 20.40
C ILE A 268 43.41 -17.71 20.23
N LEU A 269 42.73 -16.67 20.72
CA LEU A 269 43.30 -15.33 20.71
C LEU A 269 44.14 -15.05 21.93
N VAL A 270 45.22 -14.29 21.73
CA VAL A 270 46.13 -13.84 22.79
C VAL A 270 45.99 -12.33 22.95
N ASN A 271 45.66 -11.89 24.16
CA ASN A 271 45.51 -10.47 24.45
C ASN A 271 46.87 -9.74 24.38
N MET A 272 47.09 -8.89 23.38
CA MET A 272 48.32 -8.14 23.15
C MET A 272 48.42 -6.82 23.95
N LYS A 273 47.44 -6.53 24.82
CA LYS A 273 47.48 -5.37 25.73
C LYS A 273 48.53 -5.54 26.83
N PHE A 274 49.38 -4.53 26.99
CA PHE A 274 50.37 -4.49 28.08
C PHE A 274 49.76 -4.64 29.48
N ASP A 275 48.74 -3.85 29.80
CA ASP A 275 48.04 -3.89 31.10
C ASP A 275 46.97 -5.00 31.18
N GLY A 276 47.21 -6.18 30.59
CA GLY A 276 46.36 -7.36 30.76
C GLY A 276 46.82 -8.25 31.94
N PRO A 277 46.12 -9.36 32.25
CA PRO A 277 46.30 -10.09 33.51
C PRO A 277 47.73 -10.64 33.74
N ASN A 278 48.30 -11.40 32.79
CA ASN A 278 49.68 -11.87 32.81
C ASN A 278 50.48 -11.44 31.57
N PRO A 279 51.22 -10.31 31.63
CA PRO A 279 51.92 -9.74 30.47
C PRO A 279 53.04 -10.61 29.87
N SER A 280 53.41 -11.74 30.48
CA SER A 280 54.38 -12.67 29.88
C SER A 280 53.92 -13.22 28.52
N ARG A 281 52.61 -13.30 28.27
CA ARG A 281 52.04 -13.72 26.97
C ARG A 281 52.42 -12.83 25.78
N LEU A 282 52.94 -11.61 26.04
CA LEU A 282 53.46 -10.72 25.00
C LEU A 282 54.80 -11.17 24.42
N ASP A 283 55.45 -12.15 25.04
CA ASP A 283 56.65 -12.76 24.51
C ASP A 283 56.32 -13.65 23.30
N PRO A 284 56.92 -13.43 22.11
CA PRO A 284 56.68 -14.26 20.94
C PRO A 284 57.04 -15.74 21.18
N ASP A 285 58.07 -16.04 21.96
CA ASP A 285 58.49 -17.43 22.19
C ASP A 285 57.46 -18.22 23.02
N ILE A 286 56.73 -17.53 23.92
CA ILE A 286 55.61 -18.14 24.65
C ILE A 286 54.45 -18.43 23.71
N ARG A 287 54.08 -17.48 22.82
CA ARG A 287 52.98 -17.68 21.87
C ARG A 287 53.30 -18.79 20.86
N HIS A 288 54.54 -18.86 20.38
CA HIS A 288 55.01 -19.95 19.53
C HIS A 288 54.98 -21.30 20.26
N ALA A 289 55.41 -21.35 21.51
CA ALA A 289 55.33 -22.58 22.30
C ALA A 289 53.87 -23.04 22.52
N MET A 290 52.94 -22.12 22.80
CA MET A 290 51.50 -22.44 22.89
C MET A 290 50.95 -22.96 21.56
N ALA A 291 51.33 -22.36 20.43
CA ALA A 291 50.95 -22.82 19.10
C ALA A 291 51.51 -24.20 18.77
N MET A 292 52.80 -24.46 19.07
CA MET A 292 53.44 -25.78 18.91
C MET A 292 52.85 -26.85 19.83
N ALA A 293 52.24 -26.47 20.96
CA ALA A 293 51.56 -27.40 21.85
C ALA A 293 50.08 -27.61 21.50
N THR A 294 49.56 -26.98 20.45
CA THR A 294 48.16 -27.10 20.04
C THR A 294 48.04 -28.04 18.85
N ASP A 295 47.61 -29.30 19.08
CA ASP A 295 47.38 -30.27 18.00
C ASP A 295 46.07 -29.96 17.26
N LYS A 296 46.19 -29.13 16.21
CA LYS A 296 45.07 -28.67 15.38
C LYS A 296 44.34 -29.84 14.69
N ASN A 297 45.06 -30.88 14.26
CA ASN A 297 44.46 -32.05 13.63
C ASN A 297 43.64 -32.85 14.63
N TYR A 298 44.16 -33.03 15.84
CA TYR A 298 43.43 -33.69 16.91
C TYR A 298 42.15 -32.93 17.26
N ILE A 299 42.22 -31.59 17.39
CA ILE A 299 41.04 -30.76 17.68
C ILE A 299 39.96 -30.96 16.62
N LEU A 300 40.31 -30.81 15.34
CA LEU A 300 39.38 -30.97 14.22
C LEU A 300 38.73 -32.37 14.20
N GLN A 301 39.52 -33.42 14.40
CA GLN A 301 39.02 -34.80 14.33
C GLN A 301 38.18 -35.21 15.54
N GLN A 302 38.50 -34.71 16.73
CA GLN A 302 37.83 -35.16 17.96
C GLN A 302 36.62 -34.30 18.32
N PHE A 303 36.68 -32.99 18.13
CA PHE A 303 35.65 -32.07 18.60
C PHE A 303 34.74 -31.57 17.48
N TYR A 304 35.23 -31.51 16.23
CA TYR A 304 34.45 -31.09 15.05
C TYR A 304 34.17 -32.24 14.08
N LEU A 305 34.41 -33.49 14.48
CA LEU A 305 34.12 -34.70 13.70
C LEU A 305 34.77 -34.76 12.30
N GLY A 306 35.81 -33.96 12.06
CA GLY A 306 36.48 -33.86 10.75
C GLY A 306 35.83 -32.89 9.77
N GLU A 307 34.82 -32.12 10.17
CA GLU A 307 34.06 -31.20 9.31
C GLU A 307 34.77 -29.84 9.15
N GLY A 308 35.86 -29.84 8.39
CA GLY A 308 36.65 -28.66 8.09
C GLY A 308 38.10 -29.00 7.74
N VAL A 309 38.99 -28.02 7.83
CA VAL A 309 40.43 -28.20 7.62
C VAL A 309 41.25 -27.49 8.70
N PRO A 310 42.47 -27.97 9.02
CA PRO A 310 43.31 -27.34 10.04
C PRO A 310 43.61 -25.87 9.72
N GLY A 311 43.53 -25.02 10.73
CA GLY A 311 43.74 -23.58 10.61
C GLY A 311 45.19 -23.16 10.33
N SER A 312 45.38 -22.10 9.54
CA SER A 312 46.69 -21.49 9.24
C SER A 312 46.65 -19.97 9.45
N THR A 313 46.39 -19.18 8.40
CA THR A 313 46.44 -17.71 8.34
C THR A 313 45.06 -17.05 8.47
N LEU A 314 45.00 -15.72 8.46
CA LEU A 314 43.76 -14.96 8.71
C LEU A 314 42.63 -15.21 7.69
N ILE A 315 42.97 -15.45 6.43
CA ILE A 315 41.99 -15.67 5.37
C ILE A 315 41.81 -17.17 5.21
N ALA A 316 40.60 -17.65 5.04
CA ALA A 316 40.30 -19.07 4.88
C ALA A 316 40.55 -19.50 3.42
N PRO A 317 40.88 -20.78 3.15
CA PRO A 317 41.16 -21.29 1.80
C PRO A 317 39.91 -21.38 0.88
N VAL A 318 38.86 -20.62 1.21
CA VAL A 318 37.66 -20.39 0.37
C VAL A 318 37.86 -19.23 -0.61
N SER A 319 38.84 -18.36 -0.34
CA SER A 319 39.11 -17.15 -1.09
C SER A 319 40.47 -17.24 -1.79
N ASP A 320 40.56 -16.70 -3.01
CA ASP A 320 41.83 -16.58 -3.75
C ASP A 320 42.87 -15.70 -3.01
N TRP A 321 42.42 -14.92 -2.02
CA TRP A 321 43.28 -14.13 -1.15
C TRP A 321 44.00 -14.96 -0.07
N HIS A 322 43.69 -16.26 0.07
CA HIS A 322 44.35 -17.12 1.04
C HIS A 322 45.86 -17.21 0.81
N TYR A 323 46.63 -17.12 1.90
CA TYR A 323 48.08 -17.31 1.85
C TYR A 323 48.46 -18.72 2.29
N ASP A 324 48.83 -19.55 1.33
CA ASP A 324 49.44 -20.86 1.61
C ASP A 324 50.84 -20.68 2.22
N LEU A 325 51.03 -21.21 3.42
CA LEU A 325 52.33 -21.17 4.10
C LEU A 325 53.38 -21.94 3.30
N GLY A 326 54.57 -21.33 3.18
CA GLY A 326 55.71 -21.98 2.56
C GLY A 326 56.29 -23.12 3.41
N VAL A 327 57.01 -24.03 2.76
CA VAL A 327 57.73 -25.11 3.47
C VAL A 327 58.68 -24.52 4.52
N GLY A 328 58.40 -24.82 5.79
CA GLY A 328 59.20 -24.36 6.94
C GLY A 328 58.72 -23.05 7.57
N GLU A 329 57.64 -22.45 7.09
CA GLU A 329 56.97 -21.32 7.75
C GLU A 329 55.95 -21.78 8.79
N GLU A 330 55.42 -23.01 8.63
CA GLU A 330 54.42 -23.62 9.50
C GLU A 330 54.92 -23.85 10.94
N ILE A 331 54.09 -23.49 11.91
CA ILE A 331 54.26 -23.85 13.33
C ILE A 331 53.62 -25.23 13.53
N VAL A 332 54.47 -26.25 13.58
CA VAL A 332 54.07 -27.66 13.69
C VAL A 332 53.84 -28.07 15.15
N TYR A 333 52.87 -28.96 15.40
CA TYR A 333 52.68 -29.56 16.72
C TYR A 333 53.91 -30.40 17.12
N ASP A 334 54.64 -29.94 18.13
CA ASP A 334 55.84 -30.59 18.66
C ASP A 334 56.13 -30.13 20.10
N ILE A 335 55.75 -30.97 21.06
CA ILE A 335 55.93 -30.73 22.50
C ILE A 335 57.41 -30.63 22.89
N ASP A 336 58.30 -31.39 22.23
CA ASP A 336 59.74 -31.35 22.54
C ASP A 336 60.36 -30.06 22.03
N ALA A 337 60.00 -29.62 20.82
CA ALA A 337 60.43 -28.34 20.27
C ALA A 337 59.93 -27.16 21.11
N ALA A 338 58.67 -27.17 21.55
CA ALA A 338 58.10 -26.15 22.43
C ALA A 338 58.83 -26.07 23.79
N ASN A 339 59.13 -27.22 24.41
CA ASN A 339 59.93 -27.26 25.63
C ASN A 339 61.34 -26.70 25.44
N ASN A 340 62.02 -27.09 24.35
CA ASN A 340 63.36 -26.59 24.03
C ASN A 340 63.36 -25.08 23.77
N LEU A 341 62.33 -24.56 23.10
CA LEU A 341 62.15 -23.13 22.87
C LEU A 341 62.05 -22.40 24.22
N LEU A 342 61.11 -22.80 25.08
CA LEU A 342 60.92 -22.19 26.41
C LEU A 342 62.18 -22.28 27.29
N ASP A 343 62.88 -23.42 27.29
CA ASP A 343 64.15 -23.59 28.01
C ASP A 343 65.20 -22.58 27.53
N SER A 344 65.38 -22.48 26.21
CA SER A 344 66.38 -21.60 25.60
C SER A 344 66.05 -20.11 25.75
N SER A 345 64.76 -19.79 25.86
CA SER A 345 64.23 -18.44 26.07
C SER A 345 64.11 -18.06 27.55
N GLY A 346 64.64 -18.88 28.45
CA GLY A 346 64.78 -18.57 29.87
C GLY A 346 63.51 -18.80 30.70
N TYR A 347 62.53 -19.54 30.21
CA TYR A 347 61.36 -19.94 30.97
C TYR A 347 61.59 -21.33 31.56
N ILE A 348 61.93 -21.42 32.84
CA ILE A 348 62.41 -22.66 33.47
C ILE A 348 61.50 -23.03 34.63
N ASP A 349 61.13 -24.30 34.77
CA ASP A 349 60.55 -24.83 36.01
C ASP A 349 61.67 -25.08 37.03
N SER A 350 61.93 -24.06 37.83
CA SER A 350 63.06 -23.99 38.77
C SER A 350 62.80 -24.77 40.06
N ASN A 351 61.54 -25.06 40.37
CA ASN A 351 61.11 -25.68 41.62
C ASN A 351 60.54 -27.11 41.43
N SER A 352 60.42 -27.58 40.18
CA SER A 352 59.88 -28.87 39.77
C SER A 352 58.41 -29.10 40.14
N ASP A 353 57.60 -28.05 40.17
CA ASP A 353 56.15 -28.11 40.41
C ASP A 353 55.34 -28.32 39.11
N GLY A 354 56.01 -28.33 37.96
CA GLY A 354 55.41 -28.51 36.65
C GLY A 354 54.98 -27.21 35.96
N ILE A 355 55.22 -26.03 36.55
CA ILE A 355 54.92 -24.73 35.96
C ILE A 355 56.23 -23.94 35.78
N ARG A 356 56.47 -23.45 34.57
CA ARG A 356 57.67 -22.65 34.26
C ARG A 356 57.57 -21.25 34.85
N GLU A 357 58.71 -20.71 35.28
CA GLU A 357 58.85 -19.36 35.77
C GLU A 357 59.73 -18.50 34.84
N CYS A 358 59.39 -17.22 34.74
CA CYS A 358 60.20 -16.24 34.03
C CYS A 358 61.52 -16.01 34.78
N THR A 359 62.66 -16.26 34.16
CA THR A 359 63.98 -15.96 34.75
C THR A 359 64.46 -14.56 34.37
N ALA A 360 65.56 -14.10 34.98
CA ALA A 360 66.20 -12.84 34.59
C ALA A 360 66.60 -12.73 33.10
N THR A 361 66.69 -13.86 32.38
CA THR A 361 67.00 -13.89 30.94
C THR A 361 65.77 -14.00 30.04
N SER A 362 64.59 -14.26 30.59
CA SER A 362 63.33 -14.27 29.82
C SER A 362 63.09 -12.91 29.17
N TYR A 363 62.66 -12.91 27.91
CA TYR A 363 62.41 -11.65 27.20
C TYR A 363 61.32 -10.82 27.89
N ALA A 364 60.26 -11.44 28.44
CA ALA A 364 59.27 -10.74 29.26
C ALA A 364 59.85 -9.99 30.48
N VAL A 365 60.90 -10.52 31.12
CA VAL A 365 61.57 -9.83 32.26
C VAL A 365 62.52 -8.75 31.74
N VAL A 366 63.25 -9.02 30.65
CA VAL A 366 64.17 -8.07 30.02
C VAL A 366 63.43 -6.84 29.49
N GLN A 367 62.25 -7.00 28.92
CA GLN A 367 61.39 -5.90 28.48
C GLN A 367 60.62 -5.22 29.63
N GLY A 368 60.70 -5.77 30.85
CA GLY A 368 60.00 -5.23 32.02
C GLY A 368 58.49 -5.47 32.01
N TYR A 369 58.02 -6.48 31.28
CA TYR A 369 56.61 -6.88 31.24
C TYR A 369 56.19 -7.53 32.56
N VAL A 370 57.08 -8.36 33.14
CA VAL A 370 56.86 -9.06 34.41
C VAL A 370 58.13 -9.11 35.25
N SER A 371 58.00 -9.41 36.54
CA SER A 371 59.15 -9.65 37.42
C SER A 371 59.71 -11.07 37.27
N GLU A 372 61.00 -11.27 37.59
CA GLU A 372 61.59 -12.60 37.73
C GLU A 372 60.79 -13.44 38.75
N GLY A 373 60.58 -14.72 38.44
CA GLY A 373 59.76 -15.66 39.21
C GLY A 373 58.27 -15.63 38.89
N THR A 374 57.82 -14.82 37.92
CA THR A 374 56.41 -14.85 37.48
C THR A 374 56.11 -16.20 36.80
N LEU A 375 55.00 -16.84 37.18
CA LEU A 375 54.58 -18.12 36.62
C LEU A 375 53.99 -17.94 35.21
N LEU A 376 54.23 -18.90 34.32
CA LEU A 376 53.47 -19.06 33.07
C LEU A 376 52.11 -19.69 33.37
N SER A 377 51.22 -18.89 33.94
CA SER A 377 49.83 -19.27 34.24
C SER A 377 48.89 -18.26 33.59
N TYR A 378 47.95 -18.76 32.79
CA TYR A 378 47.01 -17.95 32.02
C TYR A 378 45.56 -18.34 32.29
N GLN A 379 44.68 -17.38 32.05
CA GLN A 379 43.23 -17.60 32.01
C GLN A 379 42.75 -17.67 30.55
N MET A 380 41.90 -18.65 30.26
CA MET A 380 41.16 -18.77 29.02
C MET A 380 39.68 -18.52 29.27
N ILE A 381 39.02 -17.79 28.39
CA ILE A 381 37.57 -17.64 28.42
C ILE A 381 36.99 -18.41 27.23
N VAL A 382 35.92 -19.17 27.47
CA VAL A 382 35.18 -19.92 26.43
C VAL A 382 33.68 -19.67 26.56
N ARG A 383 32.96 -19.90 25.48
CA ARG A 383 31.52 -19.66 25.32
C ARG A 383 30.72 -20.85 25.83
N ARG A 384 29.52 -20.59 26.33
CA ARG A 384 28.59 -21.63 26.76
C ARG A 384 27.84 -22.24 25.59
N GLU A 385 27.60 -21.42 24.58
CA GLU A 385 26.82 -21.67 23.38
C GLU A 385 27.52 -22.67 22.44
N HIS A 386 28.85 -22.78 22.57
CA HIS A 386 29.72 -23.72 21.86
C HIS A 386 30.25 -24.80 22.82
N PRO A 387 29.48 -25.86 23.11
CA PRO A 387 29.83 -26.86 24.13
C PRO A 387 31.18 -27.55 23.88
N GLU A 388 31.59 -27.67 22.62
CA GLU A 388 32.88 -28.18 22.17
C GLU A 388 34.06 -27.38 22.72
N GLU A 389 33.92 -26.06 22.90
CA GLU A 389 35.01 -25.20 23.38
C GLU A 389 35.46 -25.56 24.78
N LYS A 390 34.55 -26.02 25.63
CA LYS A 390 34.88 -26.50 26.98
C LYS A 390 35.80 -27.72 26.91
N GLU A 391 35.52 -28.63 25.98
CA GLU A 391 36.31 -29.85 25.79
C GLU A 391 37.67 -29.51 25.17
N ILE A 392 37.69 -28.57 24.22
CA ILE A 392 38.91 -28.02 23.62
C ILE A 392 39.75 -27.32 24.70
N ALA A 393 39.19 -26.47 25.54
CA ALA A 393 39.92 -25.78 26.61
C ALA A 393 40.48 -26.75 27.66
N GLN A 394 39.76 -27.84 27.96
CA GLN A 394 40.29 -28.91 28.80
C GLN A 394 41.45 -29.64 28.13
N PHE A 395 41.34 -29.94 26.83
CA PHE A 395 42.43 -30.51 26.05
C PHE A 395 43.67 -29.59 26.02
N LEU A 396 43.48 -28.30 25.73
CA LEU A 396 44.55 -27.29 25.72
C LEU A 396 45.21 -27.16 27.10
N LYS A 397 44.43 -27.22 28.18
CA LYS A 397 44.96 -27.23 29.55
C LYS A 397 45.90 -28.41 29.79
N ASP A 398 45.55 -29.60 29.30
CA ASP A 398 46.36 -30.79 29.45
C ASP A 398 47.59 -30.78 28.52
N GLU A 399 47.47 -30.27 27.29
CA GLU A 399 48.58 -30.14 26.34
C GLU A 399 49.60 -29.08 26.78
N TRP A 400 49.13 -27.88 27.15
CA TRP A 400 50.00 -26.78 27.54
C TRP A 400 50.72 -27.07 28.87
N ALA A 401 50.13 -27.89 29.75
CA ALA A 401 50.80 -28.39 30.95
C ALA A 401 52.05 -29.23 30.62
N LYS A 402 52.10 -29.93 29.47
CA LYS A 402 53.28 -30.70 29.03
C LYS A 402 54.47 -29.84 28.68
N ILE A 403 54.25 -28.56 28.38
CA ILE A 403 55.29 -27.56 28.14
C ILE A 403 55.49 -26.64 29.35
N GLY A 404 54.86 -26.95 30.49
CA GLY A 404 54.98 -26.19 31.73
C GLY A 404 54.21 -24.87 31.75
N ILE A 405 53.16 -24.74 30.94
CA ILE A 405 52.22 -23.61 30.98
C ILE A 405 50.94 -24.07 31.67
N SER A 406 50.55 -23.37 32.73
CA SER A 406 49.29 -23.62 33.45
C SER A 406 48.15 -22.85 32.79
N LEU A 407 47.07 -23.54 32.47
CA LEU A 407 45.84 -22.93 31.95
C LEU A 407 44.68 -23.17 32.92
N GLN A 408 43.96 -22.11 33.26
CA GLN A 408 42.61 -22.20 33.84
C GLN A 408 41.63 -21.62 32.83
N PHE A 409 40.41 -22.14 32.79
CA PHE A 409 39.39 -21.61 31.91
C PHE A 409 38.07 -21.41 32.64
N ASP A 410 37.36 -20.35 32.25
CA ASP A 410 36.01 -20.05 32.69
C ASP A 410 35.06 -20.11 31.50
N ILE A 411 33.86 -20.63 31.76
CA ILE A 411 32.78 -20.69 30.77
C ILE A 411 31.84 -19.54 31.08
N VAL A 412 31.66 -18.65 30.12
CA VAL A 412 30.76 -17.50 30.21
C VAL A 412 29.78 -17.53 29.04
N ASP A 413 28.70 -16.77 29.15
CA ASP A 413 27.79 -16.56 28.01
C ASP A 413 28.49 -15.67 26.97
N GLU A 414 28.24 -15.86 25.68
CA GLU A 414 28.97 -15.18 24.60
C GLU A 414 28.98 -13.66 24.74
N PHE A 415 27.85 -13.05 25.13
CA PHE A 415 27.78 -11.60 25.41
C PHE A 415 28.80 -11.13 26.46
N VAL A 416 29.02 -11.94 27.51
CA VAL A 416 30.02 -11.64 28.55
C VAL A 416 31.42 -11.79 27.97
N LEU A 417 31.66 -12.81 27.14
CA LEU A 417 32.93 -13.00 26.45
C LEU A 417 33.24 -11.79 25.55
N SER A 418 32.31 -11.36 24.69
CA SER A 418 32.46 -10.18 23.83
C SER A 418 32.86 -8.93 24.64
N THR A 419 32.20 -8.72 25.78
CA THR A 419 32.54 -7.62 26.69
C THR A 419 33.98 -7.74 27.21
N MET A 420 34.40 -8.93 27.61
CA MET A 420 35.76 -9.17 28.12
C MET A 420 36.82 -9.01 27.03
N VAL A 421 36.52 -9.46 25.81
CA VAL A 421 37.39 -9.39 24.64
C VAL A 421 37.64 -7.94 24.24
N TYR A 422 36.59 -7.15 24.01
CA TYR A 422 36.75 -5.75 23.64
C TYR A 422 37.17 -4.84 24.81
N SER A 423 37.08 -5.31 26.07
CA SER A 423 37.70 -4.65 27.22
C SER A 423 39.14 -5.11 27.49
N TYR A 424 39.64 -6.11 26.74
CA TYR A 424 40.96 -6.70 26.89
C TYR A 424 41.26 -7.20 28.32
N SER A 425 40.28 -7.84 28.96
CA SER A 425 40.35 -8.29 30.38
C SER A 425 40.70 -9.78 30.56
N TYR A 426 41.11 -10.45 29.50
CA TYR A 426 41.47 -11.88 29.43
C TYR A 426 42.98 -12.06 29.13
N ASP A 427 43.55 -13.25 29.33
CA ASP A 427 44.87 -13.59 28.78
C ASP A 427 44.72 -14.26 27.40
N THR A 428 43.87 -15.28 27.35
CA THR A 428 43.49 -16.01 26.14
C THR A 428 41.98 -16.25 26.08
N ALA A 429 41.43 -16.53 24.92
CA ALA A 429 40.05 -16.96 24.75
C ALA A 429 39.93 -17.83 23.49
N ILE A 430 38.92 -18.70 23.44
CA ILE A 430 38.50 -19.29 22.16
C ILE A 430 37.47 -18.36 21.55
N TRP A 431 37.63 -18.09 20.26
CA TRP A 431 36.84 -17.13 19.50
C TRP A 431 36.86 -17.48 18.02
N PHE A 432 36.03 -16.80 17.26
CA PHE A 432 35.88 -17.04 15.84
C PHE A 432 35.85 -15.73 15.07
N TRP A 433 36.15 -15.84 13.79
CA TRP A 433 35.91 -14.80 12.81
C TRP A 433 35.39 -15.42 11.54
N SER A 434 34.61 -14.63 10.80
CA SER A 434 34.29 -14.85 9.41
C SER A 434 34.79 -13.68 8.56
N MET A 435 34.66 -13.77 7.23
CA MET A 435 35.13 -12.73 6.32
C MET A 435 34.15 -12.48 5.18
N ASP A 436 34.27 -11.30 4.58
CA ASP A 436 33.72 -11.02 3.26
C ASP A 436 34.73 -11.45 2.17
N PRO A 437 34.32 -11.48 0.89
CA PRO A 437 35.22 -11.86 -0.21
C PRO A 437 36.50 -11.03 -0.35
N ASP A 438 36.42 -9.73 -0.06
CA ASP A 438 37.59 -8.83 -0.10
C ASP A 438 38.40 -8.94 1.20
N PRO A 439 39.75 -8.99 1.16
CA PRO A 439 40.55 -9.21 2.36
C PRO A 439 40.53 -8.04 3.35
N ASN A 440 39.96 -6.88 2.98
CA ASN A 440 40.02 -5.66 3.79
C ASN A 440 39.38 -5.84 5.16
N TYR A 441 38.19 -6.44 5.27
CA TYR A 441 37.50 -6.55 6.57
C TYR A 441 38.37 -7.25 7.61
N ILE A 442 38.79 -8.49 7.32
CA ILE A 442 39.53 -9.30 8.29
C ILE A 442 40.92 -8.73 8.57
N LEU A 443 41.62 -8.18 7.57
CA LEU A 443 42.90 -7.52 7.80
C LEU A 443 42.76 -6.21 8.60
N PHE A 444 41.66 -5.48 8.42
CA PHE A 444 41.36 -4.27 9.17
C PHE A 444 41.23 -4.58 10.66
N THR A 445 40.54 -5.67 11.05
CA THR A 445 40.38 -6.07 12.46
C THR A 445 41.72 -6.22 13.19
N GLN A 446 42.78 -6.61 12.46
CA GLN A 446 44.14 -6.79 12.98
C GLN A 446 45.03 -5.55 12.84
N SER A 447 44.57 -4.48 12.19
CA SER A 447 45.29 -3.22 12.14
C SER A 447 45.05 -2.41 13.41
N LYS A 448 46.02 -1.58 13.81
CA LYS A 448 45.82 -0.58 14.87
C LYS A 448 44.69 0.43 14.59
N ARG A 449 44.19 0.47 13.34
CA ARG A 449 43.07 1.32 12.92
C ARG A 449 41.73 0.84 13.46
N SER A 450 41.61 -0.44 13.81
CA SER A 450 40.42 -1.03 14.43
C SER A 450 40.39 -0.93 15.96
N TRP A 451 41.42 -0.33 16.57
CA TRP A 451 41.46 -0.16 18.03
C TRP A 451 40.27 0.71 18.49
N ASN A 452 39.62 0.29 19.59
CA ASN A 452 38.34 0.85 20.07
C ASN A 452 37.15 0.60 19.11
N GLY A 453 37.24 -0.46 18.31
CA GLY A 453 36.18 -1.02 17.48
C GLY A 453 36.40 -2.54 17.40
N TRP A 454 36.57 -3.06 16.19
CA TRP A 454 36.69 -4.50 15.92
C TRP A 454 38.00 -5.17 16.37
N SER A 455 38.99 -4.44 16.90
CA SER A 455 40.21 -5.09 17.41
C SER A 455 39.92 -5.86 18.70
N ASP A 456 40.05 -7.18 18.65
CA ASP A 456 39.85 -8.09 19.78
C ASP A 456 41.14 -8.33 20.59
N THR A 457 42.32 -8.23 19.97
CA THR A 457 43.62 -8.52 20.61
C THR A 457 44.46 -7.30 20.98
N LEU A 458 44.18 -6.09 20.44
CA LEU A 458 45.11 -4.95 20.45
C LEU A 458 46.47 -5.26 19.77
N TYR A 459 46.49 -6.17 18.80
CA TYR A 459 47.69 -6.43 18.01
C TYR A 459 48.17 -5.18 17.26
N SER A 460 49.50 -5.05 17.13
CA SER A 460 50.14 -3.99 16.35
C SER A 460 51.55 -4.40 15.96
N SER A 461 51.81 -4.43 14.65
CA SER A 461 53.13 -4.67 14.08
C SER A 461 53.42 -3.63 12.99
N PRO A 462 54.55 -2.88 13.04
CA PRO A 462 54.87 -1.91 11.99
C PRO A 462 54.92 -2.53 10.59
N THR A 463 55.35 -3.79 10.48
CA THR A 463 55.41 -4.50 9.21
C THR A 463 54.02 -4.84 8.69
N PHE A 464 53.12 -5.31 9.58
CA PHE A 464 51.72 -5.53 9.24
C PHE A 464 51.06 -4.22 8.78
N GLU A 465 51.23 -3.15 9.55
CA GLU A 465 50.65 -1.83 9.27
C GLU A 465 51.07 -1.25 7.92
N ASN A 466 52.32 -1.44 7.52
CA ASN A 466 52.82 -0.98 6.23
C ASN A 466 52.23 -1.79 5.07
N ASN A 467 52.15 -3.12 5.20
CA ASN A 467 51.57 -3.98 4.17
C ASN A 467 50.06 -3.77 4.09
N TYR A 468 49.37 -3.64 5.22
CA TYR A 468 47.95 -3.36 5.26
C TYR A 468 47.63 -2.05 4.53
N ASN A 469 48.35 -0.97 4.84
CA ASN A 469 48.17 0.30 4.15
C ASN A 469 48.46 0.20 2.64
N ALA A 470 49.44 -0.60 2.22
CA ALA A 470 49.72 -0.83 0.81
C ALA A 470 48.61 -1.63 0.13
N SER A 471 48.06 -2.66 0.80
CA SER A 471 46.96 -3.48 0.30
C SER A 471 45.68 -2.69 0.07
N VAL A 472 45.42 -1.67 0.90
CA VAL A 472 44.26 -0.77 0.76
C VAL A 472 44.38 0.15 -0.46
N THR A 473 45.60 0.58 -0.82
CA THR A 473 45.83 1.57 -1.89
C THR A 473 46.21 0.99 -3.25
N GLU A 474 46.55 -0.30 -3.31
CA GLU A 474 47.05 -0.95 -4.54
C GLU A 474 45.88 -1.45 -5.41
N LEU A 475 45.63 -0.77 -6.52
CA LEU A 475 44.53 -1.10 -7.44
C LEU A 475 44.86 -2.28 -8.37
N ASN A 476 46.13 -2.66 -8.51
CA ASN A 476 46.49 -3.84 -9.29
C ASN A 476 46.34 -5.11 -8.44
N LEU A 477 45.37 -5.96 -8.80
CA LEU A 477 45.02 -7.19 -8.07
C LEU A 477 46.25 -8.07 -7.72
N MET A 478 47.12 -8.34 -8.69
CA MET A 478 48.32 -9.18 -8.46
C MET A 478 49.34 -8.53 -7.52
N ALA A 479 49.52 -7.21 -7.60
CA ALA A 479 50.39 -6.49 -6.67
C ALA A 479 49.78 -6.40 -5.27
N ARG A 480 48.44 -6.22 -5.20
CA ARG A 480 47.68 -6.22 -3.95
C ARG A 480 47.80 -7.55 -3.21
N GLN A 481 47.73 -8.68 -3.93
CA GLN A 481 47.90 -10.03 -3.37
C GLN A 481 49.20 -10.13 -2.57
N THR A 482 50.31 -9.60 -3.08
CA THR A 482 51.61 -9.65 -2.38
C THR A 482 51.55 -8.94 -1.02
N TYR A 483 50.83 -7.82 -0.91
CA TYR A 483 50.67 -7.12 0.37
C TYR A 483 49.73 -7.86 1.32
N VAL A 484 48.68 -8.48 0.81
CA VAL A 484 47.74 -9.32 1.57
C VAL A 484 48.44 -10.55 2.13
N ASP A 485 49.21 -11.27 1.31
CA ASP A 485 50.06 -12.40 1.72
C ASP A 485 51.03 -12.00 2.83
N ASN A 486 51.70 -10.85 2.68
CA ASN A 486 52.61 -10.35 3.71
C ASN A 486 51.89 -10.01 5.02
N CYS A 487 50.66 -9.51 4.98
CA CYS A 487 49.88 -9.28 6.19
C CYS A 487 49.61 -10.59 6.92
N GLN A 488 49.13 -11.60 6.18
CA GLN A 488 48.86 -12.94 6.71
C GLN A 488 50.12 -13.62 7.27
N SER A 489 51.23 -13.57 6.53
CA SER A 489 52.51 -14.12 6.96
C SER A 489 53.02 -13.45 8.23
N VAL A 490 53.03 -12.12 8.30
CA VAL A 490 53.49 -11.38 9.49
C VAL A 490 52.60 -11.69 10.69
N HIS A 491 51.28 -11.69 10.50
CA HIS A 491 50.33 -12.00 11.56
C HIS A 491 50.52 -13.44 12.09
N TYR A 492 50.64 -14.42 11.20
CA TYR A 492 50.90 -15.81 11.56
C TYR A 492 52.18 -15.96 12.39
N GLN A 493 53.27 -15.32 11.96
CA GLN A 493 54.56 -15.36 12.65
C GLN A 493 54.56 -14.59 13.97
N ASP A 494 53.79 -13.51 14.09
CA ASP A 494 53.64 -12.80 15.36
C ASP A 494 52.69 -13.54 16.33
N THR A 495 51.87 -14.47 15.81
CA THR A 495 50.97 -15.38 16.55
C THR A 495 50.08 -14.67 17.60
N PRO A 496 49.39 -13.56 17.27
CA PRO A 496 48.35 -13.05 18.16
C PRO A 496 47.11 -13.95 18.14
N TYR A 497 46.96 -14.79 17.11
CA TYR A 497 46.01 -15.90 17.03
C TYR A 497 46.73 -17.23 16.84
N ILE A 498 46.16 -18.27 17.43
CA ILE A 498 46.42 -19.67 17.08
C ILE A 498 45.15 -20.18 16.39
N ILE A 499 45.05 -19.94 15.09
CA ILE A 499 43.93 -20.41 14.26
C ILE A 499 44.03 -21.92 14.16
N PHE A 500 43.05 -22.65 14.70
CA PHE A 500 43.14 -24.12 14.79
C PHE A 500 42.22 -24.84 13.81
N ALA A 501 41.13 -24.24 13.33
CA ALA A 501 40.26 -24.85 12.33
C ALA A 501 39.61 -23.80 11.41
N TYR A 502 39.50 -24.12 10.12
CA TYR A 502 38.54 -23.53 9.19
C TYR A 502 37.36 -24.51 9.09
N LEU A 503 36.21 -24.15 9.64
CA LEU A 503 35.07 -25.05 9.75
C LEU A 503 34.21 -25.02 8.48
N ASN A 504 33.65 -26.16 8.11
CA ASN A 504 32.66 -26.24 7.05
C ASN A 504 31.32 -25.65 7.53
N HIS A 505 30.63 -24.92 6.67
CA HIS A 505 29.21 -24.67 6.85
C HIS A 505 28.42 -25.93 6.48
N THR A 506 27.49 -26.31 7.35
CA THR A 506 26.74 -27.56 7.29
C THR A 506 25.25 -27.25 7.15
N TYR A 507 24.74 -27.48 5.95
CA TYR A 507 23.37 -27.19 5.58
C TYR A 507 22.64 -28.46 5.17
N ALA A 508 21.35 -28.51 5.45
CA ALA A 508 20.47 -29.50 4.85
C ALA A 508 19.18 -28.81 4.38
N TRP A 509 18.67 -29.19 3.22
CA TRP A 509 17.46 -28.60 2.65
C TRP A 509 16.61 -29.64 1.93
N ARG A 510 15.32 -29.32 1.82
CA ARG A 510 14.33 -30.10 1.11
C ARG A 510 14.41 -29.85 -0.39
N THR A 511 14.25 -30.91 -1.17
CA THR A 511 14.22 -30.86 -2.65
C THR A 511 12.82 -31.03 -3.23
N ASP A 512 11.83 -31.29 -2.39
CA ASP A 512 10.41 -31.42 -2.75
C ASP A 512 9.58 -30.17 -2.44
N THR A 513 10.12 -29.20 -1.68
CA THR A 513 9.51 -27.88 -1.48
C THR A 513 10.06 -26.81 -2.42
N PHE A 514 11.38 -26.79 -2.64
CA PHE A 514 12.05 -25.88 -3.55
C PHE A 514 13.03 -26.58 -4.49
N SER A 515 13.09 -26.08 -5.71
CA SER A 515 14.17 -26.30 -6.69
C SER A 515 15.01 -25.02 -6.81
N GLY A 516 16.05 -25.05 -7.65
CA GLY A 516 16.90 -23.88 -7.87
C GLY A 516 18.08 -23.74 -6.91
N TRP A 517 18.30 -24.71 -6.01
CA TRP A 517 19.42 -24.71 -5.05
C TRP A 517 20.81 -24.56 -5.70
N GLY A 518 21.00 -25.08 -6.92
CA GLY A 518 22.25 -24.95 -7.67
C GLY A 518 23.39 -25.85 -7.17
N ASP A 519 24.61 -25.59 -7.65
CA ASP A 519 25.82 -26.34 -7.31
C ASP A 519 26.61 -25.61 -6.19
N TRP A 520 26.44 -26.06 -4.95
CA TRP A 520 27.07 -25.43 -3.79
C TRP A 520 28.56 -25.76 -3.65
N ASP A 521 29.05 -26.81 -4.32
CA ASP A 521 30.47 -27.20 -4.32
C ASP A 521 31.29 -26.29 -5.23
N SER A 522 30.76 -25.98 -6.42
CA SER A 522 31.46 -25.17 -7.43
C SER A 522 31.38 -23.65 -7.16
N TYR A 523 30.42 -23.21 -6.35
CA TYR A 523 30.10 -21.80 -6.15
C TYR A 523 30.02 -21.43 -4.66
N PRO A 524 31.16 -21.08 -4.04
CA PRO A 524 31.22 -20.83 -2.59
C PRO A 524 30.44 -19.61 -2.12
N GLY A 525 30.02 -18.71 -3.03
CA GLY A 525 29.10 -17.61 -2.72
C GLY A 525 27.64 -18.05 -2.58
N ARG A 526 27.26 -19.24 -3.06
CA ARG A 526 25.93 -19.81 -2.85
C ARG A 526 25.78 -20.28 -1.40
N SER A 527 25.11 -19.45 -0.61
CA SER A 527 24.77 -19.70 0.79
C SER A 527 23.42 -19.05 1.09
N ILE A 528 22.75 -19.41 2.18
CA ILE A 528 21.56 -18.67 2.65
C ILE A 528 21.91 -17.31 3.29
N THR A 529 23.16 -17.13 3.71
CA THR A 529 23.71 -15.98 4.46
C THR A 529 24.55 -14.99 3.63
N ALA A 530 24.92 -15.35 2.39
CA ALA A 530 25.63 -14.54 1.38
C ALA A 530 26.60 -13.46 1.87
N ALA A 531 27.48 -13.79 2.82
CA ALA A 531 28.52 -12.89 3.34
C ALA A 531 27.99 -11.50 3.73
N TRP A 532 26.85 -11.47 4.43
CA TRP A 532 26.21 -10.25 4.98
C TRP A 532 25.63 -9.29 3.93
N SER A 533 25.41 -9.75 2.69
CA SER A 533 24.97 -8.94 1.56
C SER A 533 23.74 -9.52 0.84
N GLY A 534 23.15 -8.75 -0.09
CA GLY A 534 22.00 -9.19 -0.89
C GLY A 534 22.28 -10.49 -1.65
N ASN A 535 21.44 -11.51 -1.42
CA ASN A 535 21.75 -12.90 -1.75
C ASN A 535 21.08 -13.36 -3.06
N PRO A 536 21.86 -13.73 -4.10
CA PRO A 536 21.31 -14.23 -5.37
C PRO A 536 20.43 -15.48 -5.25
N LEU A 537 20.71 -16.35 -4.26
CA LEU A 537 20.02 -17.64 -4.11
C LEU A 537 18.50 -17.49 -4.00
N TYR A 538 18.00 -16.51 -3.25
CA TYR A 538 16.55 -16.33 -3.05
C TYR A 538 15.79 -15.93 -4.33
N PHE A 539 16.49 -15.42 -5.35
CA PHE A 539 15.88 -15.11 -6.65
C PHE A 539 15.89 -16.31 -7.61
N GLU A 540 16.60 -17.38 -7.26
CA GLU A 540 16.71 -18.60 -8.06
C GLU A 540 15.87 -19.75 -7.52
N LEU A 541 15.48 -19.69 -6.23
CA LEU A 541 14.59 -20.68 -5.63
C LEU A 541 13.18 -20.60 -6.24
N VAL A 542 12.67 -21.74 -6.66
CA VAL A 542 11.32 -21.90 -7.23
C VAL A 542 10.63 -23.05 -6.53
N THR A 543 9.37 -22.87 -6.13
CA THR A 543 8.59 -23.92 -5.47
C THR A 543 8.43 -25.14 -6.39
N THR A 544 8.61 -26.35 -5.86
CA THR A 544 8.46 -27.62 -6.62
C THR A 544 7.07 -28.23 -6.51
N VAL A 545 6.22 -27.63 -5.68
CA VAL A 545 4.79 -27.93 -5.63
C VAL A 545 4.14 -27.07 -6.71
N GLU A 546 3.60 -27.70 -7.78
CA GLU A 546 2.63 -27.03 -8.65
C GLU A 546 1.49 -26.57 -7.73
N TYR A 547 1.42 -25.27 -7.49
CA TYR A 547 0.24 -24.68 -6.89
C TYR A 547 -0.83 -24.71 -7.97
N ASN A 548 -1.94 -25.40 -7.67
CA ASN A 548 -3.20 -25.10 -8.30
C ASN A 548 -3.72 -23.84 -7.64
N TYR A 549 -3.50 -22.70 -8.26
CA TYR A 549 -4.09 -21.44 -7.88
C TYR A 549 -5.60 -21.56 -8.07
N ALA A 550 -6.35 -21.10 -7.07
CA ALA A 550 -7.79 -21.04 -7.19
C ALA A 550 -8.18 -20.18 -8.41
N PRO A 551 -9.21 -20.55 -9.18
CA PRO A 551 -9.78 -19.67 -10.20
C PRO A 551 -10.13 -18.31 -9.60
N THR A 552 -9.69 -17.22 -10.21
CA THR A 552 -9.91 -15.83 -9.76
C THR A 552 -10.91 -15.11 -10.66
N ASP A 553 -11.21 -13.84 -10.36
CA ASP A 553 -12.08 -12.99 -11.21
C ASP A 553 -13.45 -13.60 -11.53
N VAL A 554 -13.98 -14.41 -10.60
CA VAL A 554 -15.32 -14.97 -10.71
C VAL A 554 -16.30 -13.82 -10.62
N SER A 555 -17.07 -13.61 -11.69
CA SER A 555 -18.13 -12.61 -11.76
C SER A 555 -19.42 -13.24 -12.29
N VAL A 556 -20.56 -12.82 -11.76
CA VAL A 556 -21.88 -13.19 -12.28
C VAL A 556 -22.74 -11.96 -12.52
N SER A 557 -23.29 -11.86 -13.72
CA SER A 557 -24.21 -10.79 -14.12
C SER A 557 -25.54 -11.36 -14.60
N SER A 558 -26.64 -10.63 -14.43
CA SER A 558 -27.97 -11.00 -14.90
C SER A 558 -28.50 -9.97 -15.90
N ASP A 559 -28.97 -10.43 -17.05
CA ASP A 559 -29.67 -9.62 -18.04
C ASP A 559 -31.09 -10.19 -18.33
N PRO A 560 -32.16 -9.47 -17.94
CA PRO A 560 -32.15 -8.26 -17.10
C PRO A 560 -31.83 -8.59 -15.63
N ALA A 561 -31.51 -7.62 -14.77
CA ALA A 561 -31.38 -7.86 -13.32
C ALA A 561 -32.74 -7.81 -12.57
N PHE A 562 -33.75 -7.20 -13.20
CA PHE A 562 -35.11 -7.03 -12.69
C PHE A 562 -36.11 -7.50 -13.73
N GLY A 563 -37.19 -8.14 -13.29
CA GLY A 563 -38.27 -8.49 -14.21
C GLY A 563 -39.53 -8.97 -13.50
N PRO A 564 -40.71 -8.79 -14.10
CA PRO A 564 -41.94 -9.35 -13.55
C PRO A 564 -41.87 -10.88 -13.53
N LEU A 565 -42.73 -11.49 -12.70
CA LEU A 565 -42.91 -12.94 -12.67
C LEU A 565 -43.12 -13.51 -14.09
N GLY A 566 -42.25 -14.43 -14.51
CA GLY A 566 -42.25 -15.02 -15.85
C GLY A 566 -41.21 -14.45 -16.83
N THR A 567 -40.43 -13.45 -16.43
CA THR A 567 -39.26 -12.97 -17.19
C THR A 567 -38.18 -14.06 -17.28
N LYS A 568 -37.54 -14.14 -18.44
CA LYS A 568 -36.34 -14.97 -18.66
C LYS A 568 -35.11 -14.17 -18.27
N PHE A 569 -34.32 -14.68 -17.34
CA PHE A 569 -33.06 -14.09 -16.90
C PHE A 569 -31.91 -14.86 -17.53
N ASN A 570 -31.02 -14.20 -18.26
CA ASN A 570 -29.76 -14.81 -18.72
C ASN A 570 -28.65 -14.39 -17.76
N LEU A 571 -27.98 -15.38 -17.16
CA LEU A 571 -26.93 -15.19 -16.17
C LEU A 571 -25.59 -15.56 -16.79
N THR A 572 -24.71 -14.58 -16.97
CA THR A 572 -23.37 -14.79 -17.53
C THR A 572 -22.36 -14.84 -16.40
N VAL A 573 -21.60 -15.93 -16.35
CA VAL A 573 -20.52 -16.15 -15.40
C VAL A 573 -19.20 -16.06 -16.15
N ASN A 574 -18.29 -15.22 -15.66
CA ASN A 574 -16.89 -15.23 -16.07
C ASN A 574 -16.01 -15.69 -14.90
N ALA A 575 -14.89 -16.33 -15.21
CA ALA A 575 -13.87 -16.71 -14.24
C ALA A 575 -12.52 -16.80 -14.95
N PHE A 576 -11.44 -16.55 -14.23
CA PHE A 576 -10.08 -16.65 -14.75
C PHE A 576 -9.37 -17.85 -14.13
N GLU A 577 -8.69 -18.65 -14.96
CA GLU A 577 -7.87 -19.77 -14.49
C GLU A 577 -6.39 -19.57 -14.85
N PRO A 578 -5.52 -19.30 -13.87
CA PRO A 578 -4.09 -19.08 -14.10
C PRO A 578 -3.33 -20.35 -14.52
N ASP A 579 -3.82 -21.56 -14.19
CA ASP A 579 -3.10 -22.82 -14.44
C ASP A 579 -3.51 -23.54 -15.72
N GLY A 580 -4.58 -23.08 -16.36
CA GLY A 580 -5.08 -23.60 -17.64
C GLY A 580 -5.88 -24.91 -17.53
N ASP A 581 -6.45 -25.18 -16.36
CA ASP A 581 -7.37 -26.28 -16.10
C ASP A 581 -8.80 -26.02 -16.62
N ASP A 582 -9.58 -27.08 -16.79
CA ASP A 582 -11.00 -26.96 -17.15
C ASP A 582 -11.82 -26.55 -15.91
N LEU A 583 -12.58 -25.46 -15.99
CA LEU A 583 -13.41 -24.99 -14.87
C LEU A 583 -14.81 -25.62 -14.88
N SER A 584 -15.21 -26.16 -13.73
CA SER A 584 -16.59 -26.56 -13.43
C SER A 584 -17.33 -25.41 -12.75
N ILE A 585 -18.24 -24.77 -13.48
CA ILE A 585 -19.04 -23.63 -13.02
C ILE A 585 -20.40 -24.14 -12.55
N TYR A 586 -20.70 -23.96 -11.27
CA TYR A 586 -21.97 -24.29 -10.63
C TYR A 586 -22.74 -23.01 -10.33
N ILE A 587 -24.06 -22.99 -10.58
CA ILE A 587 -24.93 -21.86 -10.27
C ILE A 587 -26.14 -22.35 -9.47
N GLU A 588 -26.42 -21.70 -8.33
CA GLU A 588 -27.66 -21.88 -7.56
C GLU A 588 -28.47 -20.59 -7.66
N PHE A 589 -29.68 -20.68 -8.22
CA PHE A 589 -30.46 -19.51 -8.57
C PHE A 589 -31.14 -18.84 -7.36
N GLY A 590 -30.98 -19.36 -6.14
CA GLY A 590 -31.61 -18.80 -4.93
C GLY A 590 -33.08 -19.16 -4.74
N ASP A 591 -33.70 -19.88 -5.68
CA ASP A 591 -35.06 -20.43 -5.57
C ASP A 591 -35.09 -21.95 -5.21
N GLY A 592 -33.92 -22.50 -4.87
CA GLY A 592 -33.69 -23.92 -4.60
C GLY A 592 -33.45 -24.79 -5.83
N THR A 593 -33.29 -24.17 -7.01
CA THR A 593 -32.82 -24.84 -8.24
C THR A 593 -31.37 -24.44 -8.57
N ALA A 594 -30.66 -25.32 -9.26
CA ALA A 594 -29.25 -25.15 -9.63
C ALA A 594 -28.96 -25.77 -11.00
N ASP A 595 -27.90 -25.29 -11.66
CA ASP A 595 -27.36 -25.82 -12.92
C ASP A 595 -25.82 -25.83 -12.91
N GLN A 596 -25.20 -26.43 -13.92
CA GLN A 596 -23.74 -26.50 -14.03
C GLN A 596 -23.25 -26.51 -15.49
N ALA A 597 -22.07 -25.96 -15.72
CA ALA A 597 -21.36 -25.98 -17.00
C ALA A 597 -19.87 -26.32 -16.80
N ILE A 598 -19.20 -26.81 -17.85
CA ILE A 598 -17.74 -26.97 -17.88
C ILE A 598 -17.22 -26.05 -18.98
N SER A 599 -16.23 -25.22 -18.66
CA SER A 599 -15.59 -24.29 -19.59
C SER A 599 -14.12 -24.64 -19.76
N SER A 600 -13.70 -24.85 -21.01
CA SER A 600 -12.30 -25.17 -21.37
C SER A 600 -11.69 -23.98 -22.12
N ALA A 601 -10.70 -23.33 -21.52
CA ALA A 601 -9.93 -22.25 -22.14
C ALA A 601 -8.41 -22.46 -21.97
N PRO A 602 -7.56 -21.84 -22.80
CA PRO A 602 -6.11 -21.89 -22.62
C PRO A 602 -5.67 -21.16 -21.34
N MET A 603 -4.52 -21.52 -20.78
CA MET A 603 -3.84 -20.81 -19.69
C MET A 603 -3.83 -19.28 -19.89
N TYR A 604 -4.19 -18.54 -18.84
CA TYR A 604 -4.38 -17.08 -18.84
C TYR A 604 -5.48 -16.53 -19.77
N ALA A 605 -6.49 -17.33 -20.08
CA ALA A 605 -7.70 -16.87 -20.76
C ALA A 605 -8.91 -16.89 -19.82
N GLU A 606 -9.84 -15.97 -20.05
CA GLU A 606 -11.10 -15.91 -19.33
C GLU A 606 -12.04 -17.05 -19.78
N HIS A 607 -12.64 -17.73 -18.80
CA HIS A 607 -13.67 -18.74 -18.96
C HIS A 607 -15.05 -18.10 -18.84
N GLU A 608 -15.90 -18.28 -19.86
CA GLU A 608 -17.29 -17.77 -19.86
C GLU A 608 -18.30 -18.94 -19.85
N ALA A 609 -19.39 -18.81 -19.09
CA ALA A 609 -20.57 -19.66 -19.16
C ALA A 609 -21.87 -18.87 -19.02
N VAL A 610 -22.89 -19.20 -19.82
CA VAL A 610 -24.21 -18.54 -19.80
C VAL A 610 -25.31 -19.51 -19.41
N PHE A 611 -26.06 -19.16 -18.36
CA PHE A 611 -27.21 -19.88 -17.84
C PHE A 611 -28.50 -19.09 -18.11
N ALA A 612 -29.62 -19.79 -18.24
CA ALA A 612 -30.93 -19.16 -18.49
C ALA A 612 -31.96 -19.68 -17.50
N HIS A 613 -32.62 -18.79 -16.75
CA HIS A 613 -33.54 -19.17 -15.69
C HIS A 613 -34.86 -18.38 -15.67
N PHE A 614 -35.91 -18.99 -15.10
CA PHE A 614 -37.22 -18.37 -14.87
C PHE A 614 -37.63 -18.62 -13.42
N TYR A 615 -37.94 -17.56 -12.68
CA TYR A 615 -38.33 -17.67 -11.28
C TYR A 615 -39.83 -17.97 -11.11
N PRO A 616 -40.19 -18.92 -10.22
CA PRO A 616 -41.57 -19.38 -10.06
C PRO A 616 -42.40 -18.51 -9.09
N THR A 617 -41.77 -17.65 -8.30
CA THR A 617 -42.42 -16.75 -7.34
C THR A 617 -41.76 -15.38 -7.38
N GLU A 618 -42.46 -14.39 -6.83
CA GLU A 618 -41.96 -13.03 -6.65
C GLU A 618 -41.04 -12.98 -5.42
N GLY A 619 -40.06 -12.08 -5.43
CA GLY A 619 -39.06 -11.92 -4.38
C GLY A 619 -37.67 -11.61 -4.92
N ALA A 620 -36.76 -11.34 -3.98
CA ALA A 620 -35.33 -11.29 -4.26
C ALA A 620 -34.77 -12.71 -4.27
N PHE A 621 -34.05 -13.07 -5.32
CA PHE A 621 -33.37 -14.35 -5.44
C PHE A 621 -31.88 -14.10 -5.48
N HIS A 622 -31.19 -14.54 -4.43
CA HIS A 622 -29.74 -14.47 -4.36
C HIS A 622 -29.15 -15.60 -5.19
N VAL A 623 -28.72 -15.27 -6.41
CA VAL A 623 -28.02 -16.20 -7.28
C VAL A 623 -26.59 -16.29 -6.77
N THR A 624 -26.14 -17.51 -6.50
CA THR A 624 -24.78 -17.77 -6.03
C THR A 624 -24.09 -18.67 -7.05
N VAL A 625 -22.84 -18.37 -7.36
CA VAL A 625 -22.03 -19.14 -8.29
C VAL A 625 -20.83 -19.69 -7.54
N TRP A 626 -20.40 -20.90 -7.90
CA TRP A 626 -19.13 -21.48 -7.46
C TRP A 626 -18.38 -22.00 -8.68
N VAL A 627 -17.09 -21.72 -8.74
CA VAL A 627 -16.22 -22.22 -9.80
C VAL A 627 -15.18 -23.13 -9.18
N ASP A 628 -15.07 -24.35 -9.70
CA ASP A 628 -14.19 -25.42 -9.20
C ASP A 628 -13.27 -25.89 -10.33
N ASP A 629 -11.98 -25.86 -10.10
CA ASP A 629 -10.92 -26.32 -11.01
C ASP A 629 -10.70 -27.85 -10.96
N GLY A 630 -11.40 -28.56 -10.05
CA GLY A 630 -11.31 -30.01 -9.89
C GLY A 630 -10.21 -30.48 -8.93
N SER A 631 -9.52 -29.57 -8.23
CA SER A 631 -8.46 -29.86 -7.24
C SER A 631 -8.97 -30.55 -5.96
N GLY A 632 -10.25 -30.41 -5.64
CA GLY A 632 -10.88 -31.05 -4.47
C GLY A 632 -10.55 -30.40 -3.12
N THR A 633 -9.94 -29.21 -3.11
CA THR A 633 -9.68 -28.38 -1.94
C THR A 633 -10.75 -27.29 -1.79
N PRO A 634 -11.41 -27.12 -0.61
CA PRO A 634 -12.50 -26.16 -0.44
C PRO A 634 -12.14 -24.68 -0.67
N GLU A 635 -10.86 -24.33 -0.55
CA GLU A 635 -10.31 -22.98 -0.70
C GLU A 635 -10.09 -22.58 -2.17
N CYS A 636 -10.18 -23.53 -3.11
CA CYS A 636 -10.05 -23.28 -4.55
C CYS A 636 -11.39 -22.87 -5.20
N ASN A 637 -12.49 -22.91 -4.45
CA ASN A 637 -13.78 -22.46 -4.95
C ASN A 637 -13.95 -20.98 -4.70
N VAL A 638 -13.88 -20.16 -5.76
CA VAL A 638 -14.27 -18.75 -5.68
C VAL A 638 -15.74 -18.62 -6.05
N SER A 639 -16.45 -17.78 -5.30
CA SER A 639 -17.89 -17.57 -5.43
C SER A 639 -18.21 -16.10 -5.61
N ASP A 640 -19.12 -15.82 -6.53
CA ASP A 640 -19.74 -14.51 -6.68
C ASP A 640 -21.26 -14.65 -6.57
N SER A 641 -21.94 -13.55 -6.32
CA SER A 641 -23.40 -13.54 -6.21
C SER A 641 -24.02 -12.29 -6.83
N VAL A 642 -25.17 -12.49 -7.45
CA VAL A 642 -26.02 -11.40 -7.96
C VAL A 642 -27.42 -11.60 -7.44
N THR A 643 -28.10 -10.50 -7.09
CA THR A 643 -29.52 -10.59 -6.70
C THR A 643 -30.39 -10.33 -7.91
N VAL A 644 -31.21 -11.32 -8.26
CA VAL A 644 -32.27 -11.16 -9.26
C VAL A 644 -33.57 -10.80 -8.56
N TRP A 645 -34.17 -9.69 -8.96
CA TRP A 645 -35.42 -9.20 -8.38
C TRP A 645 -36.60 -9.55 -9.27
N VAL A 646 -37.43 -10.47 -8.80
CA VAL A 646 -38.68 -10.84 -9.47
C VAL A 646 -39.81 -10.10 -8.77
N LEU A 647 -40.23 -9.00 -9.38
CA LEU A 647 -41.12 -8.04 -8.73
C LEU A 647 -42.58 -8.53 -8.71
N GLU A 648 -43.32 -8.18 -7.65
CA GLU A 648 -44.78 -8.27 -7.64
C GLU A 648 -45.34 -7.41 -8.76
N THR A 649 -46.34 -7.93 -9.47
CA THR A 649 -46.93 -7.21 -10.60
C THR A 649 -47.57 -5.92 -10.07
N GLY A 650 -46.96 -4.75 -10.32
CA GLY A 650 -47.53 -3.43 -10.00
C GLY A 650 -47.01 -2.70 -8.75
N SER A 651 -45.75 -2.88 -8.34
CA SER A 651 -45.10 -1.97 -7.37
C SER A 651 -44.45 -0.76 -8.06
N ARG A 652 -44.57 0.45 -7.50
CA ARG A 652 -43.94 1.66 -8.03
C ARG A 652 -42.42 1.57 -7.88
N SER A 653 -41.67 1.75 -8.96
CA SER A 653 -40.19 1.78 -8.95
C SER A 653 -39.63 2.70 -10.02
N ILE A 654 -38.48 3.34 -9.75
CA ILE A 654 -37.77 4.16 -10.75
C ILE A 654 -36.26 3.94 -10.64
N SER A 655 -35.59 3.57 -11.72
CA SER A 655 -34.13 3.47 -11.77
C SER A 655 -33.54 4.57 -12.65
N TYR A 656 -32.60 5.34 -12.09
CA TYR A 656 -31.78 6.34 -12.78
C TYR A 656 -30.37 5.77 -12.96
N HIS A 657 -29.87 5.74 -14.20
CA HIS A 657 -28.54 5.23 -14.51
C HIS A 657 -27.76 6.24 -15.36
N TRP A 658 -26.71 6.80 -14.77
CA TRP A 658 -25.78 7.71 -15.41
C TRP A 658 -24.54 6.96 -15.87
N TYR A 659 -24.15 7.11 -17.14
CA TYR A 659 -23.02 6.37 -17.72
C TYR A 659 -22.35 7.14 -18.86
N ASN A 660 -21.31 6.56 -19.45
CA ASN A 660 -20.55 7.16 -20.56
C ASN A 660 -19.91 8.53 -20.22
N LEU A 661 -19.42 8.71 -18.99
CA LEU A 661 -18.62 9.89 -18.63
C LEU A 661 -17.46 10.09 -19.63
N PHE A 662 -17.29 11.32 -20.14
CA PHE A 662 -16.38 11.69 -21.24
C PHE A 662 -16.69 11.13 -22.63
N ASN A 663 -17.63 10.18 -22.75
CA ASN A 663 -17.91 9.45 -23.99
C ASN A 663 -19.25 9.86 -24.62
N VAL A 664 -19.72 11.07 -24.32
CA VAL A 664 -20.87 11.70 -24.99
C VAL A 664 -20.36 12.80 -25.92
N PRO A 665 -20.43 12.62 -27.24
CA PRO A 665 -19.95 13.62 -28.20
C PRO A 665 -20.79 14.90 -28.15
N SER A 666 -20.13 16.06 -28.18
CA SER A 666 -20.80 17.33 -28.46
C SER A 666 -21.35 17.31 -29.89
N GLY A 667 -22.68 17.42 -30.03
CA GLY A 667 -23.34 17.49 -31.34
C GLY A 667 -22.89 18.67 -32.23
N GLU A 668 -23.14 18.60 -33.54
CA GLU A 668 -22.74 19.63 -34.53
C GLU A 668 -23.31 21.05 -34.26
N TRP A 669 -24.30 21.18 -33.38
CA TRP A 669 -24.92 22.45 -33.01
C TRP A 669 -24.05 23.25 -32.01
N TRP A 670 -23.14 22.61 -31.26
CA TRP A 670 -22.21 23.29 -30.35
C TRP A 670 -21.30 24.28 -31.07
N ASP A 671 -20.81 23.93 -32.25
CA ASP A 671 -20.03 24.84 -33.12
C ASP A 671 -20.83 26.11 -33.47
N THR A 672 -22.15 25.96 -33.65
CA THR A 672 -23.05 27.08 -33.94
C THR A 672 -23.21 27.96 -32.70
N ARG A 673 -23.41 27.35 -31.53
CA ARG A 673 -23.55 28.06 -30.25
C ARG A 673 -22.29 28.83 -29.88
N TRP A 674 -21.11 28.21 -29.99
CA TRP A 674 -19.82 28.87 -29.79
C TRP A 674 -19.66 30.08 -30.71
N ALA A 675 -19.94 29.93 -32.00
CA ALA A 675 -19.82 31.01 -32.97
C ALA A 675 -20.77 32.20 -32.69
N VAL A 676 -21.93 31.95 -32.06
CA VAL A 676 -22.93 32.97 -31.76
C VAL A 676 -22.66 33.65 -30.42
N TYR A 677 -22.41 32.89 -29.35
CA TYR A 677 -22.35 33.42 -27.99
C TYR A 677 -20.93 33.50 -27.42
N GLY A 678 -19.99 32.69 -27.91
CA GLY A 678 -18.59 32.70 -27.45
C GLY A 678 -18.41 32.29 -25.99
N ILE A 679 -19.30 31.46 -25.46
CA ILE A 679 -19.29 31.02 -24.04
C ILE A 679 -19.00 29.53 -23.86
N ASP A 680 -19.31 28.66 -24.82
CA ASP A 680 -19.08 27.22 -24.71
C ASP A 680 -18.08 26.78 -25.78
N GLU A 681 -16.83 26.53 -25.39
CA GLU A 681 -15.73 26.13 -26.28
C GLU A 681 -15.51 24.60 -26.22
N PRO A 682 -15.89 23.83 -27.27
CA PRO A 682 -15.50 22.43 -27.37
C PRO A 682 -13.98 22.32 -27.55
N LEU A 683 -13.30 21.59 -26.67
CA LEU A 683 -11.83 21.48 -26.68
C LEU A 683 -11.30 20.44 -27.68
N GLY A 684 -12.17 19.59 -28.21
CA GLY A 684 -11.82 18.52 -29.16
C GLY A 684 -13.04 17.96 -29.89
N SER A 685 -12.79 17.13 -30.91
CA SER A 685 -13.83 16.43 -31.70
C SER A 685 -13.80 14.91 -31.51
N GLY A 686 -13.06 14.41 -30.51
CA GLY A 686 -12.95 13.01 -30.17
C GLY A 686 -12.79 12.82 -28.65
N TYR A 687 -12.92 11.57 -28.19
CA TYR A 687 -12.78 11.21 -26.78
C TYR A 687 -11.42 11.66 -26.20
N PRO A 688 -11.39 12.21 -24.98
CA PRO A 688 -12.53 12.57 -24.12
C PRO A 688 -13.24 13.86 -24.59
N PHE A 689 -14.57 13.88 -24.55
CA PHE A 689 -15.37 15.04 -24.95
C PHE A 689 -15.53 16.03 -23.79
N ILE A 690 -14.93 17.22 -23.93
CA ILE A 690 -14.88 18.25 -22.89
C ILE A 690 -15.22 19.62 -23.49
N ILE A 691 -16.04 20.37 -22.75
CA ILE A 691 -16.47 21.73 -23.08
C ILE A 691 -15.92 22.67 -22.01
N ARG A 692 -15.22 23.71 -22.45
CA ARG A 692 -14.78 24.81 -21.59
C ARG A 692 -15.83 25.93 -21.64
N THR A 693 -16.48 26.18 -20.52
CA THR A 693 -17.51 27.20 -20.37
C THR A 693 -16.90 28.48 -19.79
N HIS A 694 -17.09 29.61 -20.45
CA HIS A 694 -16.62 30.93 -20.03
C HIS A 694 -17.73 31.68 -19.27
N GLY A 695 -17.79 31.48 -17.96
CA GLY A 695 -18.86 31.98 -17.10
C GLY A 695 -18.71 33.45 -16.66
N PRO A 696 -19.80 34.11 -16.24
CA PRO A 696 -19.75 35.37 -15.51
C PRO A 696 -19.32 35.15 -14.03
N PRO A 697 -18.46 36.00 -13.44
CA PRO A 697 -17.73 37.09 -14.08
C PRO A 697 -16.67 36.55 -15.04
N LEU A 698 -16.45 37.28 -16.15
CA LEU A 698 -15.47 36.95 -17.18
C LEU A 698 -14.12 36.52 -16.56
N GLY A 699 -13.67 35.32 -16.91
CA GLY A 699 -12.49 34.65 -16.34
C GLY A 699 -12.84 33.52 -15.36
N ASN A 700 -14.12 33.30 -15.05
CA ASN A 700 -14.59 32.10 -14.35
C ASN A 700 -14.83 30.96 -15.35
N ASP A 701 -13.72 30.42 -15.88
CA ASP A 701 -13.81 29.32 -16.82
C ASP A 701 -14.03 28.00 -16.05
N LEU A 702 -14.85 27.11 -16.59
CA LEU A 702 -15.15 25.78 -16.03
C LEU A 702 -15.05 24.72 -17.13
N MET A 703 -14.35 23.62 -16.88
CA MET A 703 -14.35 22.47 -17.77
C MET A 703 -15.49 21.53 -17.38
N THR A 704 -16.28 21.13 -18.37
CA THR A 704 -17.49 20.33 -18.20
C THR A 704 -17.51 19.19 -19.21
N THR A 705 -18.22 18.12 -18.88
CA THR A 705 -18.44 16.98 -19.77
C THR A 705 -19.88 16.48 -19.62
N SER A 706 -20.34 15.76 -20.63
CA SER A 706 -21.71 15.24 -20.71
C SER A 706 -21.74 13.75 -20.35
N MET A 707 -22.89 13.29 -19.85
CA MET A 707 -23.14 11.88 -19.51
C MET A 707 -24.44 11.43 -20.16
N ARG A 708 -24.60 10.11 -20.32
CA ARG A 708 -25.90 9.52 -20.63
C ARG A 708 -26.69 9.31 -19.36
N LEU A 709 -28.00 9.49 -19.45
CA LEU A 709 -28.97 9.18 -18.39
C LEU A 709 -30.06 8.29 -18.99
N ASP A 710 -30.18 7.08 -18.46
CA ASP A 710 -31.32 6.21 -18.69
C ASP A 710 -32.22 6.21 -17.45
N ILE A 711 -33.54 6.30 -17.68
CA ILE A 711 -34.55 6.26 -16.62
C ILE A 711 -35.60 5.22 -16.97
N PHE A 712 -35.83 4.28 -16.07
CA PHE A 712 -36.92 3.30 -16.19
C PHE A 712 -37.89 3.47 -15.03
N GLY A 713 -39.13 3.83 -15.35
CA GLY A 713 -40.22 3.92 -14.39
C GLY A 713 -41.20 2.77 -14.59
N SER A 714 -41.61 2.14 -13.49
CA SER A 714 -42.75 1.22 -13.50
C SER A 714 -43.78 1.58 -12.45
N ASN A 715 -45.04 1.51 -12.83
CA ASN A 715 -46.20 1.85 -12.01
C ASN A 715 -46.07 3.21 -11.28
N VAL A 716 -45.53 4.22 -11.99
CA VAL A 716 -45.33 5.57 -11.49
C VAL A 716 -46.69 6.27 -11.43
N THR A 717 -47.19 6.52 -10.23
CA THR A 717 -48.55 7.01 -9.98
C THR A 717 -48.73 8.51 -10.25
N GLU A 718 -47.63 9.23 -10.31
CA GLU A 718 -47.52 10.67 -10.52
C GLU A 718 -47.97 11.07 -11.94
N ILE A 719 -47.85 10.14 -12.89
CA ILE A 719 -48.26 10.31 -14.29
C ILE A 719 -49.39 9.33 -14.59
N ASN A 720 -50.59 9.84 -14.89
CA ASN A 720 -51.78 9.03 -15.11
C ASN A 720 -52.89 9.76 -15.91
N THR A 721 -53.88 9.04 -16.40
CA THR A 721 -55.00 9.65 -17.14
C THR A 721 -56.23 9.98 -16.29
N SER A 722 -56.24 9.63 -15.00
CA SER A 722 -57.36 9.92 -14.09
C SER A 722 -57.31 11.34 -13.51
N SER A 723 -56.12 11.86 -13.23
CA SER A 723 -55.89 13.15 -12.60
C SER A 723 -54.91 14.04 -13.34
N TRP A 724 -53.79 13.50 -13.84
CA TRP A 724 -52.66 14.31 -14.30
C TRP A 724 -51.73 13.53 -15.24
N SER A 725 -51.75 13.87 -16.54
CA SER A 725 -50.96 13.17 -17.56
C SER A 725 -49.54 13.71 -17.76
N GLU A 726 -49.17 14.80 -17.07
CA GLU A 726 -47.93 15.58 -17.22
C GLU A 726 -47.70 16.14 -18.64
N PHE A 727 -47.44 15.27 -19.61
CA PHE A 727 -46.94 15.61 -20.95
C PHE A 727 -48.03 15.99 -21.96
N LEU A 728 -49.30 15.82 -21.63
CA LEU A 728 -50.42 15.97 -22.57
C LEU A 728 -51.56 16.80 -21.99
N PRO A 729 -52.28 17.58 -22.82
CA PRO A 729 -53.43 18.35 -22.37
C PRO A 729 -54.60 17.42 -22.01
N MET A 730 -55.40 17.81 -21.02
CA MET A 730 -56.65 17.12 -20.66
C MET A 730 -57.88 17.94 -21.06
N PHE A 731 -58.07 18.19 -22.36
CA PHE A 731 -59.16 19.06 -22.85
C PHE A 731 -60.58 18.51 -22.60
N GLY A 732 -60.73 17.20 -22.43
CA GLY A 732 -62.02 16.57 -22.18
C GLY A 732 -62.52 16.74 -20.74
N GLU A 733 -63.83 16.57 -20.55
CA GLU A 733 -64.42 16.44 -19.20
C GLU A 733 -64.30 15.02 -18.63
N GLU A 734 -64.13 14.02 -19.51
CA GLU A 734 -63.92 12.62 -19.11
C GLU A 734 -62.44 12.34 -18.78
N ARG A 735 -62.21 11.38 -17.87
CA ARG A 735 -60.86 10.95 -17.42
C ARG A 735 -60.69 9.45 -17.64
N GLY A 736 -59.45 8.99 -17.72
CA GLY A 736 -59.07 7.59 -17.93
C GLY A 736 -58.66 7.24 -19.36
N GLY A 737 -58.43 5.95 -19.60
CA GLY A 737 -57.89 5.42 -20.86
C GLY A 737 -56.39 5.19 -20.82
N ASN A 738 -55.87 4.57 -21.88
CA ASN A 738 -54.45 4.25 -22.04
C ASN A 738 -53.85 5.08 -23.18
N ILE A 739 -52.67 5.62 -22.92
CA ILE A 739 -51.88 6.44 -23.82
C ILE A 739 -50.54 5.74 -24.02
N LEU A 740 -50.07 5.67 -25.27
CA LEU A 740 -48.69 5.32 -25.58
C LEU A 740 -48.00 6.56 -26.16
N VAL A 741 -46.87 6.96 -25.61
CA VAL A 741 -46.01 8.05 -26.07
C VAL A 741 -44.73 7.44 -26.63
N ASP A 742 -44.31 7.89 -27.79
CA ASP A 742 -43.01 7.58 -28.42
C ASP A 742 -42.50 8.90 -29.00
N TRP A 743 -41.66 9.58 -28.22
CA TRP A 743 -41.14 10.91 -28.52
C TRP A 743 -39.62 10.91 -28.58
N TYR A 744 -39.10 11.73 -29.48
CA TYR A 744 -37.68 12.01 -29.64
C TYR A 744 -37.47 13.53 -29.74
N MET A 745 -36.55 14.06 -28.95
CA MET A 745 -36.20 15.47 -28.92
C MET A 745 -34.69 15.67 -29.11
N GLN A 746 -34.32 16.62 -29.97
CA GLN A 746 -32.91 16.92 -30.23
C GLN A 746 -32.68 18.39 -30.65
N TYR A 747 -31.50 18.95 -30.36
CA TYR A 747 -31.12 20.26 -30.90
C TYR A 747 -30.93 20.21 -32.43
N LEU A 748 -31.33 21.28 -33.11
CA LEU A 748 -31.27 21.33 -34.57
C LEU A 748 -29.83 21.51 -35.07
N THR A 749 -29.39 20.58 -35.93
CA THR A 749 -28.14 20.74 -36.68
C THR A 749 -28.32 21.66 -37.88
N SER A 750 -27.21 22.13 -38.44
CA SER A 750 -27.22 22.86 -39.72
C SER A 750 -27.88 22.07 -40.86
N ALA A 751 -27.82 20.74 -40.82
CA ALA A 751 -28.47 19.86 -41.79
C ALA A 751 -29.99 19.77 -41.59
N ASP A 752 -30.50 19.99 -40.38
CA ASP A 752 -31.93 19.94 -40.09
C ASP A 752 -32.66 21.22 -40.47
N LEU A 753 -31.99 22.36 -40.37
CA LEU A 753 -32.56 23.68 -40.70
C LEU A 753 -33.15 23.75 -42.13
N VAL A 754 -32.64 22.96 -43.07
CA VAL A 754 -33.12 22.93 -44.47
C VAL A 754 -34.48 22.26 -44.63
N ARG A 755 -34.94 21.49 -43.63
CA ARG A 755 -36.24 20.79 -43.62
C ARG A 755 -37.39 21.74 -43.27
N TYR A 756 -37.10 22.82 -42.56
CA TYR A 756 -38.09 23.74 -42.01
C TYR A 756 -38.21 25.05 -42.80
N PRO A 757 -39.32 25.81 -42.63
CA PRO A 757 -39.48 27.11 -43.27
C PRO A 757 -38.38 28.11 -42.86
N SER A 758 -38.13 29.12 -43.70
CA SER A 758 -37.02 30.07 -43.49
C SER A 758 -37.04 30.82 -42.15
N VAL A 759 -38.19 30.88 -41.47
CA VAL A 759 -38.27 31.48 -40.13
C VAL A 759 -37.42 30.71 -39.11
N VAL A 760 -37.33 29.39 -39.22
CA VAL A 760 -36.48 28.56 -38.36
C VAL A 760 -35.00 28.86 -38.62
N GLY A 761 -34.55 28.77 -39.88
CA GLY A 761 -33.15 29.06 -40.22
C GLY A 761 -32.69 30.49 -39.93
N ASN A 762 -33.59 31.49 -40.02
CA ASN A 762 -33.25 32.89 -39.71
C ASN A 762 -33.06 33.16 -38.22
N ASN A 763 -33.56 32.27 -37.36
CA ASN A 763 -33.48 32.37 -35.91
C ASN A 763 -32.54 31.33 -35.30
N SER A 764 -31.84 30.53 -36.12
CA SER A 764 -30.90 29.53 -35.62
C SER A 764 -29.74 30.16 -34.88
N ASP A 765 -29.66 29.91 -33.58
CA ASP A 765 -28.63 30.39 -32.65
C ASP A 765 -27.92 29.24 -31.90
N GLY A 766 -28.36 28.00 -32.11
CA GLY A 766 -27.81 26.81 -31.46
C GLY A 766 -28.67 26.28 -30.31
N TRP A 767 -29.75 26.96 -29.93
CA TRP A 767 -30.61 26.56 -28.80
C TRP A 767 -32.01 26.07 -29.20
N MET A 768 -32.23 25.82 -30.49
CA MET A 768 -33.53 25.38 -30.99
C MET A 768 -33.63 23.86 -30.93
N ASN A 769 -34.63 23.33 -30.24
CA ASN A 769 -34.94 21.90 -30.22
C ASN A 769 -36.02 21.57 -31.26
N VAL A 770 -36.00 20.34 -31.73
CA VAL A 770 -37.13 19.70 -32.38
C VAL A 770 -37.64 18.55 -31.54
N LEU A 771 -38.96 18.47 -31.35
CA LEU A 771 -39.69 17.32 -30.79
C LEU A 771 -40.47 16.63 -31.91
N ASN A 772 -40.16 15.35 -32.15
CA ASN A 772 -40.82 14.50 -33.13
C ASN A 772 -41.34 13.24 -32.44
N GLY A 773 -42.39 12.62 -33.00
CA GLY A 773 -42.84 11.32 -32.52
C GLY A 773 -44.34 11.13 -32.63
N THR A 774 -44.87 10.16 -31.91
CA THR A 774 -46.29 9.83 -31.92
C THR A 774 -46.87 9.66 -30.53
N VAL A 775 -48.18 9.89 -30.42
CA VAL A 775 -48.97 9.54 -29.25
C VAL A 775 -50.18 8.73 -29.69
N THR A 776 -50.30 7.50 -29.22
CA THR A 776 -51.44 6.63 -29.49
C THR A 776 -52.40 6.66 -28.30
N LEU A 777 -53.62 7.11 -28.56
CA LEU A 777 -54.70 7.22 -27.59
C LEU A 777 -55.70 6.11 -27.84
N ASP A 778 -55.98 5.29 -26.83
CA ASP A 778 -57.15 4.43 -26.89
C ASP A 778 -58.45 5.27 -26.91
N ARG A 779 -59.59 4.62 -27.14
CA ARG A 779 -60.86 5.31 -27.28
C ARG A 779 -61.23 6.20 -26.08
N GLN A 780 -60.91 5.78 -24.85
CA GLN A 780 -61.20 6.59 -23.66
C GLN A 780 -60.20 7.73 -23.53
N ALA A 781 -58.91 7.47 -23.77
CA ALA A 781 -57.85 8.46 -23.75
C ALA A 781 -58.05 9.55 -24.80
N ALA A 782 -58.59 9.23 -25.98
CA ALA A 782 -58.91 10.20 -27.02
C ALA A 782 -59.95 11.23 -26.54
N LYS A 783 -60.95 10.79 -25.75
CA LYS A 783 -61.92 11.72 -25.14
C LYS A 783 -61.26 12.57 -24.05
N THR A 784 -60.33 12.00 -23.28
CA THR A 784 -59.61 12.72 -22.22
C THR A 784 -58.66 13.79 -22.77
N VAL A 785 -57.81 13.43 -23.73
CA VAL A 785 -56.78 14.33 -24.28
C VAL A 785 -57.38 15.32 -25.28
N MET A 786 -58.24 14.86 -26.18
CA MET A 786 -58.75 15.69 -27.28
C MET A 786 -60.12 16.33 -27.03
N GLY A 787 -60.82 15.94 -25.96
CA GLY A 787 -62.15 16.46 -25.65
C GLY A 787 -63.26 16.07 -26.64
N ILE A 788 -63.08 14.97 -27.36
CA ILE A 788 -64.01 14.49 -28.39
C ILE A 788 -65.05 13.50 -27.85
N THR A 789 -66.10 13.22 -28.62
CA THR A 789 -67.14 12.24 -28.26
C THR A 789 -66.98 10.91 -29.01
N ASP A 790 -67.67 9.86 -28.56
CA ASP A 790 -67.73 8.57 -29.26
C ASP A 790 -68.15 8.70 -30.73
N ALA A 791 -69.09 9.61 -31.03
CA ALA A 791 -69.54 9.83 -32.40
C ALA A 791 -68.47 10.50 -33.28
N ASP A 792 -67.65 11.36 -32.67
CA ASP A 792 -66.52 12.01 -33.35
C ASP A 792 -65.43 10.96 -33.65
N ILE A 793 -65.13 10.05 -32.71
CA ILE A 793 -64.17 8.95 -32.91
C ILE A 793 -64.65 7.98 -34.00
N ASP A 794 -65.94 7.65 -34.05
CA ASP A 794 -66.50 6.78 -35.09
C ASP A 794 -66.42 7.42 -36.49
N SER A 795 -66.34 8.75 -36.56
CA SER A 795 -66.24 9.54 -37.79
C SER A 795 -64.96 10.38 -37.88
N PHE A 796 -63.87 9.89 -37.27
CA PHE A 796 -62.68 10.67 -36.96
C PHE A 796 -62.09 11.45 -38.14
N ALA A 797 -61.95 10.82 -39.32
CA ALA A 797 -61.39 11.50 -40.50
C ALA A 797 -62.18 12.75 -40.92
N ALA A 798 -63.51 12.74 -40.78
CA ALA A 798 -64.35 13.90 -41.10
C ALA A 798 -64.30 14.96 -39.99
N TRP A 799 -64.22 14.52 -38.74
CA TRP A 799 -64.05 15.40 -37.59
C TRP A 799 -62.69 16.11 -37.65
N TRP A 800 -61.59 15.37 -37.86
CA TRP A 800 -60.23 15.91 -37.97
C TRP A 800 -60.10 16.92 -39.11
N ALA A 801 -60.66 16.61 -40.29
CA ALA A 801 -60.67 17.53 -41.43
C ALA A 801 -61.38 18.87 -41.12
N SER A 802 -62.31 18.88 -40.16
CA SER A 802 -63.07 20.07 -39.76
C SER A 802 -62.46 20.81 -38.57
N ASN A 803 -61.67 20.13 -37.72
CA ASN A 803 -61.24 20.66 -36.43
C ASN A 803 -59.70 20.73 -36.22
N ASN A 804 -58.88 20.17 -37.11
CA ASN A 804 -57.41 20.15 -36.95
C ASN A 804 -56.80 21.52 -36.64
N ALA A 805 -57.23 22.59 -37.33
CA ALA A 805 -56.67 23.92 -37.13
C ALA A 805 -56.97 24.48 -35.74
N THR A 806 -58.16 24.20 -35.21
CA THR A 806 -58.54 24.61 -33.85
C THR A 806 -57.80 23.77 -32.82
N PHE A 807 -57.77 22.45 -32.98
CA PHE A 807 -57.05 21.56 -32.07
C PHE A 807 -55.55 21.91 -31.99
N ASN A 808 -54.90 22.15 -33.14
CA ASN A 808 -53.49 22.53 -33.16
C ASN A 808 -53.24 23.87 -32.46
N GLN A 809 -54.13 24.86 -32.64
CA GLN A 809 -54.00 26.13 -31.92
C GLN A 809 -54.19 25.94 -30.41
N ASP A 810 -55.22 25.19 -30.00
CA ASP A 810 -55.50 24.94 -28.59
C ASP A 810 -54.34 24.17 -27.91
N TYR A 811 -53.71 23.22 -28.63
CA TYR A 811 -52.53 22.49 -28.15
C TYR A 811 -51.32 23.42 -27.98
N LEU A 812 -51.06 24.30 -28.95
CA LEU A 812 -49.95 25.26 -28.87
C LEU A 812 -50.17 26.30 -27.78
N ASP A 813 -51.41 26.78 -27.60
CA ASP A 813 -51.77 27.69 -26.50
C ASP A 813 -51.59 27.00 -25.14
N TRP A 814 -51.85 25.69 -25.06
CA TRP A 814 -51.57 24.89 -23.87
C TRP A 814 -50.06 24.77 -23.61
N LEU A 815 -49.23 24.46 -24.62
CA LEU A 815 -47.77 24.42 -24.46
C LEU A 815 -47.20 25.77 -24.00
N ASP A 816 -47.66 26.87 -24.61
CA ASP A 816 -47.24 28.23 -24.21
C ASP A 816 -47.61 28.53 -22.76
N TYR A 817 -48.82 28.14 -22.34
CA TYR A 817 -49.25 28.29 -20.95
C TYR A 817 -48.42 27.45 -19.98
N GLU A 818 -48.18 26.17 -20.30
CA GLU A 818 -47.37 25.26 -19.47
C GLU A 818 -45.98 25.86 -19.24
N ALA A 819 -45.26 26.19 -20.31
CA ALA A 819 -43.89 26.67 -20.20
C ALA A 819 -43.75 28.08 -19.64
N ASN A 820 -44.54 29.05 -20.13
CA ASN A 820 -44.34 30.47 -19.82
C ASN A 820 -45.14 30.96 -18.62
N VAL A 821 -46.12 30.19 -18.14
CA VAL A 821 -47.01 30.63 -17.05
C VAL A 821 -47.04 29.65 -15.88
N ARG A 822 -47.19 28.34 -16.13
CA ARG A 822 -47.33 27.35 -15.06
C ARG A 822 -45.97 26.96 -14.48
N LEU A 823 -45.05 26.54 -15.35
CA LEU A 823 -43.70 26.08 -14.99
C LEU A 823 -42.69 27.22 -14.93
N ASP A 824 -42.97 28.34 -15.61
CA ASP A 824 -42.12 29.53 -15.65
C ASP A 824 -40.64 29.23 -15.99
N ILE A 825 -40.41 28.64 -17.17
CA ILE A 825 -39.06 28.24 -17.59
C ILE A 825 -38.09 29.42 -17.78
N TYR A 826 -38.57 30.67 -17.69
CA TYR A 826 -37.76 31.86 -17.95
C TYR A 826 -36.54 31.94 -17.00
N ASN A 827 -36.74 31.59 -15.73
CA ASN A 827 -35.67 31.69 -14.73
C ASN A 827 -34.56 30.64 -14.90
N MET A 828 -34.84 29.58 -15.67
CA MET A 828 -33.87 28.56 -16.11
C MET A 828 -33.16 28.94 -17.42
N TYR A 829 -33.88 29.52 -18.38
CA TYR A 829 -33.40 29.65 -19.76
C TYR A 829 -33.01 31.10 -20.16
N ASP A 830 -33.30 32.11 -19.33
CA ASP A 830 -33.23 33.55 -19.65
C ASP A 830 -34.07 33.97 -20.87
N TYR A 831 -35.05 33.15 -21.26
CA TYR A 831 -35.90 33.41 -22.41
C TYR A 831 -37.23 32.65 -22.27
N PRO A 832 -38.35 33.17 -22.80
CA PRO A 832 -39.59 32.42 -22.81
C PRO A 832 -39.55 31.26 -23.82
N PHE A 833 -40.40 30.26 -23.60
CA PHE A 833 -40.72 29.25 -24.60
C PHE A 833 -41.34 29.92 -25.83
N VAL A 834 -40.87 29.55 -27.02
CA VAL A 834 -41.40 30.07 -28.28
C VAL A 834 -41.46 28.95 -29.32
N THR A 835 -42.66 28.68 -29.81
CA THR A 835 -42.86 27.80 -30.97
C THR A 835 -42.54 28.53 -32.27
N LEU A 836 -41.56 28.02 -33.04
CA LEU A 836 -41.13 28.58 -34.32
C LEU A 836 -41.74 27.85 -35.52
N TYR A 837 -42.00 26.55 -35.35
CA TYR A 837 -42.73 25.72 -36.29
C TYR A 837 -43.41 24.59 -35.53
N ALA A 838 -44.62 24.21 -35.94
CA ALA A 838 -45.30 23.06 -35.37
C ALA A 838 -46.29 22.46 -36.37
N THR A 839 -46.25 21.15 -36.52
CA THR A 839 -47.33 20.37 -37.12
C THR A 839 -47.72 19.23 -36.20
N ILE A 840 -49.01 19.18 -35.88
CA ILE A 840 -49.64 18.04 -35.22
C ILE A 840 -50.66 17.49 -36.20
N ASP A 841 -50.49 16.24 -36.62
CA ASP A 841 -51.46 15.52 -37.44
C ASP A 841 -52.11 14.40 -36.62
N ALA A 842 -53.27 13.91 -37.05
CA ALA A 842 -53.96 12.83 -36.37
C ALA A 842 -54.68 11.91 -37.34
N GLU A 843 -54.62 10.61 -37.06
CA GLU A 843 -55.42 9.60 -37.75
C GLU A 843 -56.00 8.57 -36.80
N LYS A 844 -57.09 7.92 -37.23
CA LYS A 844 -57.65 6.78 -36.51
C LYS A 844 -57.09 5.50 -37.09
N VAL A 845 -56.43 4.70 -36.25
CA VAL A 845 -55.92 3.36 -36.58
C VAL A 845 -56.68 2.36 -35.70
N ASP A 846 -57.48 1.51 -36.33
CA ASP A 846 -58.41 0.59 -35.66
C ASP A 846 -59.35 1.30 -34.67
N GLU A 847 -59.23 1.05 -33.35
CA GLU A 847 -60.03 1.70 -32.30
C GLU A 847 -59.27 2.82 -31.56
N SER A 848 -58.05 3.13 -31.99
CA SER A 848 -57.19 4.16 -31.37
C SER A 848 -57.02 5.37 -32.29
N VAL A 849 -56.68 6.53 -31.69
CA VAL A 849 -56.29 7.74 -32.41
C VAL A 849 -54.79 7.95 -32.22
N VAL A 850 -54.05 8.12 -33.31
CA VAL A 850 -52.61 8.37 -33.30
C VAL A 850 -52.39 9.84 -33.67
N LEU A 851 -51.72 10.57 -32.78
CA LEU A 851 -51.21 11.93 -33.01
C LEU A 851 -49.75 11.83 -33.47
N THR A 852 -49.34 12.62 -34.45
CA THR A 852 -47.95 12.70 -34.93
C THR A 852 -47.44 14.12 -34.79
N TYR A 853 -46.27 14.28 -34.18
CA TYR A 853 -45.68 15.55 -33.79
C TYR A 853 -44.43 15.88 -34.62
N ASP A 854 -44.30 17.16 -34.95
CA ASP A 854 -43.07 17.77 -35.47
C ASP A 854 -43.08 19.25 -35.04
N ILE A 855 -42.44 19.55 -33.90
CA ILE A 855 -42.47 20.85 -33.23
C ILE A 855 -41.04 21.36 -33.07
N VAL A 856 -40.77 22.56 -33.58
CA VAL A 856 -39.51 23.28 -33.40
C VAL A 856 -39.75 24.49 -32.51
N SER A 857 -38.98 24.60 -31.43
CA SER A 857 -39.13 25.67 -30.44
C SER A 857 -37.81 26.00 -29.74
N TRP A 858 -37.78 27.15 -29.09
CA TRP A 858 -36.83 27.44 -28.01
C TRP A 858 -37.42 27.00 -26.66
N GLY A 859 -36.64 26.34 -25.81
CA GLY A 859 -36.99 26.01 -24.42
C GLY A 859 -37.82 24.73 -24.24
N MET A 860 -37.89 23.83 -25.22
CA MET A 860 -38.61 22.56 -25.08
C MET A 860 -37.90 21.60 -24.12
N ASP A 861 -36.56 21.60 -24.17
CA ASP A 861 -35.66 20.95 -23.23
C ASP A 861 -35.91 21.38 -21.77
N CYS A 862 -35.97 22.69 -21.53
CA CYS A 862 -36.26 23.26 -20.21
C CYS A 862 -37.66 22.88 -19.71
N MET A 863 -38.66 22.92 -20.59
CA MET A 863 -40.01 22.48 -20.25
C MET A 863 -40.06 20.98 -19.94
N MET A 864 -39.34 20.15 -20.71
CA MET A 864 -39.23 18.72 -20.45
C MET A 864 -38.59 18.46 -19.08
N ALA A 865 -37.49 19.14 -18.75
CA ALA A 865 -36.85 19.05 -17.44
C ALA A 865 -37.81 19.38 -16.29
N ARG A 866 -38.59 20.46 -16.44
CA ARG A 866 -39.59 20.88 -15.44
C ARG A 866 -40.75 19.90 -15.29
N TRP A 867 -41.28 19.35 -16.40
CA TRP A 867 -42.29 18.29 -16.36
C TRP A 867 -41.77 17.04 -15.65
N LEU A 868 -40.55 16.61 -15.96
CA LEU A 868 -39.95 15.46 -15.29
C LEU A 868 -39.70 15.75 -13.80
N ASN A 869 -39.30 16.97 -13.44
CA ASN A 869 -39.08 17.36 -12.05
C ASN A 869 -40.34 17.36 -11.20
N GLU A 870 -41.44 17.89 -11.70
CA GLU A 870 -42.73 17.83 -11.01
C GLU A 870 -43.24 16.39 -10.82
N ALA A 871 -42.88 15.49 -11.74
CA ALA A 871 -43.32 14.11 -11.72
C ALA A 871 -42.44 13.19 -10.85
N PHE A 872 -41.14 13.11 -11.12
CA PHE A 872 -40.26 12.15 -10.45
C PHE A 872 -38.76 12.47 -10.46
N LEU A 873 -38.25 13.31 -11.37
CA LEU A 873 -36.80 13.52 -11.55
C LEU A 873 -36.30 14.70 -10.70
N PRO A 874 -35.58 14.51 -9.59
CA PRO A 874 -35.28 15.58 -8.62
C PRO A 874 -34.15 16.53 -9.05
N SER A 875 -33.91 16.69 -10.35
CA SER A 875 -32.92 17.57 -10.97
C SER A 875 -33.45 18.13 -12.29
N GLU A 876 -32.89 19.25 -12.75
CA GLU A 876 -33.31 19.93 -13.99
C GLU A 876 -32.07 20.28 -14.82
N TYR A 877 -31.77 19.43 -15.80
CA TYR A 877 -30.64 19.62 -16.72
C TYR A 877 -31.11 19.90 -18.15
N PHE A 878 -30.17 20.28 -19.01
CA PHE A 878 -30.39 20.39 -20.44
C PHE A 878 -30.24 19.01 -21.10
N PHE A 879 -31.30 18.58 -21.78
CA PHE A 879 -31.36 17.27 -22.44
C PHE A 879 -31.07 17.38 -23.94
N GLU A 880 -30.14 16.53 -24.39
CA GLU A 880 -29.83 16.27 -25.79
C GLU A 880 -30.17 14.80 -26.13
N ASP A 881 -30.51 14.48 -27.38
CA ASP A 881 -30.76 13.10 -27.83
C ASP A 881 -31.76 12.35 -26.94
N PHE A 882 -32.83 13.05 -26.56
CA PHE A 882 -33.80 12.62 -25.59
C PHE A 882 -34.87 11.74 -26.26
N SER A 883 -35.08 10.55 -25.72
CA SER A 883 -36.15 9.64 -26.11
C SER A 883 -37.06 9.36 -24.92
N LEU A 884 -38.37 9.29 -25.17
CA LEU A 884 -39.39 8.94 -24.18
C LEU A 884 -40.36 7.94 -24.80
N ASP A 885 -40.32 6.71 -24.28
CA ASP A 885 -41.29 5.66 -24.53
C ASP A 885 -42.14 5.47 -23.27
N ALA A 886 -43.42 5.84 -23.29
CA ALA A 886 -44.27 5.76 -22.11
C ALA A 886 -45.62 5.11 -22.40
N ALA A 887 -46.06 4.23 -21.50
CA ALA A 887 -47.41 3.71 -21.42
C ALA A 887 -48.13 4.30 -20.20
N ILE A 888 -48.99 5.29 -20.42
CA ILE A 888 -49.72 5.98 -19.35
C ILE A 888 -51.13 5.39 -19.26
N ALA A 889 -51.42 4.75 -18.13
CA ALA A 889 -52.71 4.15 -17.81
C ALA A 889 -53.54 5.06 -16.90
N VAL A 890 -54.65 4.52 -16.37
CA VAL A 890 -55.62 5.27 -15.57
C VAL A 890 -55.02 5.80 -14.26
N ASP A 891 -54.21 4.99 -13.58
CA ASP A 891 -53.71 5.27 -12.23
C ASP A 891 -52.17 5.27 -12.13
N SER A 892 -51.46 4.99 -13.23
CA SER A 892 -50.00 4.93 -13.26
C SER A 892 -49.44 4.98 -14.68
N ALA A 893 -48.12 5.12 -14.80
CA ALA A 893 -47.36 5.00 -16.03
C ALA A 893 -46.17 4.05 -15.89
N ASP A 894 -45.87 3.34 -16.97
CA ASP A 894 -44.57 2.70 -17.20
C ASP A 894 -43.85 3.49 -18.29
N PHE A 895 -42.55 3.77 -18.13
CA PHE A 895 -41.80 4.51 -19.14
C PHE A 895 -40.31 4.15 -19.16
N ALA A 896 -39.69 4.41 -20.31
CA ALA A 896 -38.25 4.42 -20.52
C ALA A 896 -37.84 5.77 -21.12
N ILE A 897 -36.82 6.38 -20.54
CA ILE A 897 -36.16 7.57 -21.04
C ILE A 897 -34.70 7.24 -21.29
N SER A 898 -34.15 7.70 -22.40
CA SER A 898 -32.71 7.73 -22.64
C SER A 898 -32.33 9.10 -23.20
N THR A 899 -31.33 9.75 -22.61
CA THR A 899 -30.91 11.10 -23.00
C THR A 899 -29.42 11.29 -22.77
N ALA A 900 -28.79 12.16 -23.58
CA ALA A 900 -27.57 12.82 -23.21
C ALA A 900 -27.90 14.03 -22.31
N VAL A 901 -27.10 14.24 -21.28
CA VAL A 901 -27.24 15.36 -20.34
C VAL A 901 -26.00 16.24 -20.46
N GLU A 902 -26.22 17.48 -20.87
CA GLU A 902 -25.15 18.44 -21.05
C GLU A 902 -24.70 19.02 -19.70
N TYR A 903 -23.40 19.27 -19.56
CA TYR A 903 -22.78 19.78 -18.33
C TYR A 903 -22.94 18.87 -17.10
N ALA A 904 -23.15 17.57 -17.31
CA ALA A 904 -23.42 16.60 -16.24
C ALA A 904 -22.33 16.54 -15.16
N ALA A 905 -21.06 16.67 -15.55
CA ALA A 905 -19.94 16.69 -14.61
C ALA A 905 -18.94 17.80 -14.94
N TYR A 906 -18.22 18.30 -13.95
CA TYR A 906 -17.27 19.41 -14.12
C TYR A 906 -15.97 19.24 -13.35
N ALA A 907 -14.87 19.79 -13.88
CA ALA A 907 -13.54 19.71 -13.28
C ALA A 907 -13.43 20.60 -12.05
N TRP A 908 -12.78 20.09 -11.01
CA TRP A 908 -12.70 20.69 -9.69
C TRP A 908 -11.39 20.32 -8.99
N GLU A 909 -11.10 20.95 -7.85
CA GLU A 909 -10.02 20.55 -6.96
C GLU A 909 -10.56 20.28 -5.55
N THR A 910 -10.34 19.07 -5.05
CA THR A 910 -10.86 18.62 -3.76
C THR A 910 -10.31 19.42 -2.57
N THR A 911 -11.08 19.50 -1.50
CA THR A 911 -10.75 20.22 -0.27
C THR A 911 -10.42 19.32 0.92
N LEU A 912 -10.38 18.00 0.73
CA LEU A 912 -10.53 16.99 1.79
C LEU A 912 -9.22 16.40 2.34
N VAL A 913 -8.06 17.00 2.12
CA VAL A 913 -6.82 16.57 2.81
C VAL A 913 -6.61 17.45 4.05
N PRO A 914 -6.77 16.91 5.28
CA PRO A 914 -6.41 17.64 6.49
C PRO A 914 -4.90 17.97 6.45
N GLY A 915 -4.57 19.26 6.38
CA GLY A 915 -3.19 19.74 6.48
C GLY A 915 -2.51 20.26 5.20
N SER A 916 -3.17 20.27 4.03
CA SER A 916 -2.60 20.86 2.81
C SER A 916 -3.19 22.24 2.49
N GLU A 917 -2.64 23.31 3.09
CA GLU A 917 -3.08 24.69 2.83
C GLU A 917 -2.63 25.27 1.47
N SER A 918 -2.24 24.49 0.46
CA SER A 918 -1.70 25.10 -0.78
C SER A 918 -2.19 24.64 -2.15
N ASN A 919 -2.67 23.42 -2.40
CA ASN A 919 -3.34 23.02 -3.67
C ASN A 919 -4.15 21.73 -3.43
N GLY A 920 -5.41 21.66 -3.89
CA GLY A 920 -6.21 20.44 -3.82
C GLY A 920 -5.79 19.42 -4.88
N GLN A 921 -6.19 18.15 -4.73
CA GLN A 921 -6.05 17.17 -5.83
C GLN A 921 -7.12 17.41 -6.91
N PRO A 922 -6.79 17.28 -8.20
CA PRO A 922 -7.76 17.48 -9.27
C PRO A 922 -8.78 16.33 -9.32
N CYS A 923 -10.05 16.67 -9.48
CA CYS A 923 -11.15 15.72 -9.57
C CYS A 923 -12.22 16.20 -10.56
N TRP A 924 -13.19 15.34 -10.85
CA TRP A 924 -14.44 15.71 -11.52
C TRP A 924 -15.59 15.55 -10.52
N VAL A 925 -16.54 16.48 -10.57
CA VAL A 925 -17.69 16.48 -9.67
C VAL A 925 -18.95 16.23 -10.49
N TRP A 926 -19.82 15.36 -9.99
CA TRP A 926 -21.23 15.30 -10.36
C TRP A 926 -22.07 15.71 -9.15
N GLU A 927 -23.01 16.62 -9.37
CA GLU A 927 -23.98 17.07 -8.38
C GLU A 927 -25.30 17.42 -9.07
N PRO A 928 -26.47 17.18 -8.43
CA PRO A 928 -27.75 17.63 -8.97
C PRO A 928 -28.02 19.10 -8.75
N SER A 929 -28.60 19.72 -9.78
CA SER A 929 -29.02 21.13 -9.76
C SER A 929 -30.46 21.29 -10.24
N LEU A 930 -31.11 22.35 -9.77
CA LEU A 930 -32.30 22.93 -10.38
C LEU A 930 -31.86 23.90 -11.49
N GLY A 931 -32.76 24.13 -12.44
CA GLY A 931 -32.46 24.89 -13.65
C GLY A 931 -32.35 26.38 -13.41
N ASP A 932 -32.94 26.90 -12.33
CA ASP A 932 -32.96 28.34 -12.07
C ASP A 932 -31.56 28.91 -11.80
N CYS A 933 -31.18 29.87 -12.63
CA CYS A 933 -29.92 30.61 -12.55
C CYS A 933 -30.13 32.13 -12.56
N ILE A 934 -31.39 32.59 -12.62
CA ILE A 934 -31.77 34.01 -12.70
C ILE A 934 -32.77 34.35 -11.59
N PRO A 935 -32.60 35.50 -10.91
CA PRO A 935 -33.51 35.94 -9.85
C PRO A 935 -34.92 36.27 -10.36
N SER A 936 -35.91 36.14 -9.48
CA SER A 936 -37.31 36.48 -9.75
C SER A 936 -37.45 37.90 -10.33
N GLN A 937 -38.29 38.02 -11.35
CA GLN A 937 -38.62 39.29 -11.99
C GLN A 937 -40.10 39.67 -11.78
N THR A 938 -40.47 40.89 -12.18
CA THR A 938 -41.88 41.34 -12.05
C THR A 938 -42.85 40.53 -12.90
N TRP A 939 -42.37 39.93 -14.00
CA TRP A 939 -43.16 39.12 -14.92
C TRP A 939 -43.01 37.61 -14.69
N HIS A 940 -41.96 37.20 -13.96
CA HIS A 940 -41.59 35.82 -13.65
C HIS A 940 -41.37 35.71 -12.12
N PRO A 941 -42.46 35.73 -11.32
CA PRO A 941 -42.41 35.93 -9.88
C PRO A 941 -42.24 34.59 -9.14
N GLY A 942 -41.10 33.94 -9.29
CA GLY A 942 -40.79 32.69 -8.60
C GLY A 942 -39.55 32.03 -9.19
N SER A 943 -38.44 32.16 -8.49
CA SER A 943 -37.16 31.54 -8.86
C SER A 943 -36.57 30.85 -7.64
N ASP A 944 -36.22 29.59 -7.78
CA ASP A 944 -35.53 28.81 -6.75
C ASP A 944 -34.10 29.34 -6.51
N PHE A 945 -33.59 30.19 -7.40
CA PHE A 945 -32.30 30.87 -7.28
C PHE A 945 -32.33 32.08 -6.33
N ASP A 946 -33.50 32.66 -6.02
CA ASP A 946 -33.62 33.86 -5.18
C ASP A 946 -32.86 33.79 -3.83
N PRO A 947 -32.85 32.66 -3.09
CA PRO A 947 -32.07 32.51 -1.86
C PRO A 947 -30.55 32.59 -2.07
N TYR A 948 -30.05 32.25 -3.25
CA TYR A 948 -28.63 32.15 -3.59
C TYR A 948 -28.02 33.45 -4.10
N VAL A 949 -28.83 34.35 -4.67
CA VAL A 949 -28.41 35.65 -5.23
C VAL A 949 -27.47 36.47 -4.33
N PRO A 950 -27.69 36.61 -3.00
CA PRO A 950 -26.80 37.40 -2.15
C PRO A 950 -25.59 36.62 -1.63
N LEU A 951 -25.47 35.34 -1.95
CA LEU A 951 -24.48 34.42 -1.39
C LEU A 951 -23.31 34.25 -2.35
N GLY A 952 -22.21 33.72 -1.81
CA GLY A 952 -21.06 33.34 -2.61
C GLY A 952 -20.58 31.94 -2.24
N ARG A 953 -19.99 31.26 -3.23
CA ARG A 953 -19.36 29.94 -3.13
C ARG A 953 -17.87 30.05 -3.39
N MET A 954 -17.09 29.13 -2.85
CA MET A 954 -15.67 29.05 -3.14
C MET A 954 -15.48 28.57 -4.59
N CYS A 955 -14.66 29.27 -5.38
CA CYS A 955 -14.28 28.81 -6.71
C CYS A 955 -13.04 27.91 -6.61
N LYS A 956 -13.18 26.66 -7.04
CA LYS A 956 -12.08 25.68 -7.16
C LYS A 956 -11.95 25.13 -8.59
N SER A 957 -12.57 25.80 -9.56
CA SER A 957 -12.38 25.46 -10.96
C SER A 957 -10.91 25.67 -11.33
N PRO A 958 -10.21 24.65 -11.86
CA PRO A 958 -8.78 24.71 -12.14
C PRO A 958 -8.43 25.73 -13.23
N CYS A 959 -9.37 26.05 -14.13
CA CYS A 959 -9.20 27.03 -15.21
C CYS A 959 -9.68 28.45 -14.85
N SER A 960 -10.16 28.70 -13.63
CA SER A 960 -10.70 30.01 -13.24
C SER A 960 -9.62 30.98 -12.72
N VAL A 961 -9.65 32.24 -13.17
CA VAL A 961 -8.82 33.33 -12.58
C VAL A 961 -9.20 33.64 -11.12
N PHE A 962 -10.34 33.12 -10.68
CA PHE A 962 -10.90 33.31 -9.35
C PHE A 962 -10.69 32.09 -8.46
N TRP A 963 -9.82 31.15 -8.84
CA TRP A 963 -9.45 30.03 -7.99
C TRP A 963 -9.09 30.50 -6.56
N HIS A 964 -9.65 29.82 -5.57
CA HIS A 964 -9.59 30.18 -4.13
C HIS A 964 -10.23 31.53 -3.75
N GLN A 965 -11.09 32.09 -4.59
CA GLN A 965 -11.89 33.28 -4.27
C GLN A 965 -13.37 32.92 -4.18
N TYR A 966 -14.09 33.64 -3.33
CA TYR A 966 -15.54 33.54 -3.29
C TYR A 966 -16.16 34.25 -4.50
N LEU A 967 -16.88 33.50 -5.32
CA LEU A 967 -17.69 34.00 -6.43
C LEU A 967 -19.16 34.01 -6.05
N PRO A 968 -19.99 34.89 -6.63
CA PRO A 968 -21.44 34.78 -6.53
C PRO A 968 -21.91 33.39 -6.98
N TYR A 969 -22.99 32.88 -6.37
CA TYR A 969 -23.69 31.75 -6.98
C TYR A 969 -24.22 32.14 -8.37
N ASP A 970 -24.27 31.17 -9.28
CA ASP A 970 -24.78 31.27 -10.65
C ASP A 970 -25.61 30.02 -11.04
N TYR A 971 -25.93 29.16 -10.07
CA TYR A 971 -26.78 27.98 -10.20
C TYR A 971 -27.52 27.70 -8.88
N THR A 972 -28.52 26.83 -8.93
CA THR A 972 -29.32 26.40 -7.76
C THR A 972 -29.06 24.91 -7.48
N PRO A 973 -28.39 24.54 -6.38
CA PRO A 973 -28.25 23.15 -5.95
C PRO A 973 -29.58 22.43 -5.72
N ALA A 974 -29.64 21.12 -6.01
CA ALA A 974 -30.79 20.25 -5.75
C ALA A 974 -30.43 19.08 -4.81
N ALA A 975 -31.43 18.45 -4.18
CA ALA A 975 -31.23 17.25 -3.38
C ALA A 975 -32.03 16.07 -3.97
N TRP A 976 -31.32 14.99 -4.31
CA TRP A 976 -31.86 13.81 -4.95
C TRP A 976 -32.45 12.83 -3.93
N ASN A 977 -33.57 13.20 -3.34
CA ASN A 977 -34.28 12.31 -2.44
C ASN A 977 -34.81 11.08 -3.20
N LEU A 978 -34.47 9.88 -2.71
CA LEU A 978 -34.94 8.61 -3.28
C LEU A 978 -36.05 8.03 -2.41
N SER A 979 -37.14 7.60 -3.04
CA SER A 979 -38.21 6.84 -2.40
C SER A 979 -37.93 5.33 -2.39
N ALA A 980 -38.68 4.57 -1.60
CA ALA A 980 -38.58 3.10 -1.64
C ALA A 980 -38.89 2.58 -3.06
N GLY A 981 -38.03 1.71 -3.59
CA GLY A 981 -38.12 1.21 -4.97
C GLY A 981 -37.44 2.10 -6.01
N GLU A 982 -36.72 3.14 -5.58
CA GLU A 982 -35.93 4.00 -6.47
C GLU A 982 -34.42 3.77 -6.30
N THR A 983 -33.68 3.84 -7.40
CA THR A 983 -32.22 3.69 -7.41
C THR A 983 -31.57 4.76 -8.28
N LEU A 984 -30.48 5.36 -7.82
CA LEU A 984 -29.60 6.22 -8.61
C LEU A 984 -28.24 5.52 -8.74
N SER A 985 -27.72 5.37 -9.94
CA SER A 985 -26.40 4.79 -10.19
C SER A 985 -25.59 5.65 -11.13
N LEU A 986 -24.28 5.73 -10.89
CA LEU A 986 -23.35 6.49 -11.72
C LEU A 986 -22.12 5.63 -12.04
N GLU A 987 -21.84 5.51 -13.34
CA GLU A 987 -20.71 4.76 -13.89
C GLU A 987 -19.63 5.73 -14.39
N TRP A 988 -18.37 5.39 -14.11
CA TRP A 988 -17.19 6.09 -14.61
C TRP A 988 -16.22 5.12 -15.33
N PRO A 989 -15.38 5.61 -16.25
CA PRO A 989 -14.52 4.73 -17.04
C PRO A 989 -13.44 4.05 -16.18
N ALA A 990 -13.37 2.72 -16.24
CA ALA A 990 -12.34 1.89 -15.61
C ALA A 990 -10.97 1.91 -16.32
N THR A 991 -10.72 2.89 -17.20
CA THR A 991 -9.47 3.04 -17.96
C THR A 991 -8.41 3.79 -17.15
N ILE A 992 -7.14 3.41 -17.31
CA ILE A 992 -6.01 3.99 -16.56
C ILE A 992 -5.57 5.41 -16.99
N ASP A 993 -6.24 6.05 -17.95
CA ASP A 993 -5.75 7.27 -18.61
C ASP A 993 -6.91 8.21 -19.03
N VAL A 994 -7.55 8.87 -18.07
CA VAL A 994 -8.51 9.98 -18.33
C VAL A 994 -7.97 11.31 -17.79
N PRO A 995 -8.34 12.47 -18.39
CA PRO A 995 -7.75 13.75 -18.02
C PRO A 995 -8.39 14.33 -16.76
N PHE A 996 -7.53 14.85 -15.89
CA PHE A 996 -7.83 15.68 -14.74
C PHE A 996 -7.14 17.02 -14.91
N TYR A 997 -7.71 18.07 -14.32
CA TYR A 997 -7.20 19.43 -14.50
C TYR A 997 -6.88 20.05 -13.15
N SER A 998 -5.65 20.49 -12.98
CA SER A 998 -5.21 21.24 -11.80
C SER A 998 -4.88 22.69 -12.17
N HIS A 999 -5.00 23.57 -11.20
CA HIS A 999 -4.82 25.01 -11.37
C HIS A 999 -3.35 25.36 -11.64
N ASP A 1000 -3.08 26.07 -12.74
CA ASP A 1000 -1.79 26.73 -12.96
C ASP A 1000 -1.88 28.23 -12.67
N SER A 1001 -0.87 28.75 -11.98
CA SER A 1001 -0.76 30.16 -11.58
C SER A 1001 -0.28 31.11 -12.69
N PHE A 1002 0.09 30.59 -13.88
CA PHE A 1002 0.65 31.39 -14.99
C PHE A 1002 -0.41 31.79 -16.04
N TRP A 1003 -0.32 33.05 -16.52
CA TRP A 1003 -1.22 33.59 -17.56
C TRP A 1003 -0.65 33.42 -18.98
N PRO A 1004 -1.45 33.03 -20.00
CA PRO A 1004 -2.89 32.68 -19.94
C PRO A 1004 -3.13 31.38 -19.14
N LEU A 1005 -4.23 31.33 -18.38
CA LEU A 1005 -4.56 30.21 -17.49
C LEU A 1005 -4.97 28.98 -18.30
N ASP A 1006 -4.00 28.21 -18.75
CA ASP A 1006 -4.22 26.83 -19.19
C ASP A 1006 -4.01 25.93 -17.96
N PRO A 1007 -5.01 25.17 -17.51
CA PRO A 1007 -4.83 24.26 -16.39
C PRO A 1007 -3.80 23.18 -16.74
N VAL A 1008 -3.13 22.63 -15.72
CA VAL A 1008 -2.24 21.49 -15.91
C VAL A 1008 -3.10 20.23 -16.04
N GLU A 1009 -3.08 19.64 -17.22
CA GLU A 1009 -3.68 18.33 -17.48
C GLU A 1009 -2.81 17.22 -16.87
N VAL A 1010 -3.42 16.37 -16.06
CA VAL A 1010 -2.84 15.17 -15.46
C VAL A 1010 -3.73 14.01 -15.83
N ASN A 1011 -3.19 12.94 -16.38
CA ASN A 1011 -3.98 11.75 -16.67
C ASN A 1011 -3.75 10.66 -15.64
N GLY A 1012 -4.78 9.85 -15.41
CA GLY A 1012 -4.64 8.59 -14.71
C GLY A 1012 -5.98 7.87 -14.56
N THR A 1013 -5.99 6.85 -13.70
CA THR A 1013 -7.19 6.07 -13.41
C THR A 1013 -8.18 6.91 -12.61
N MET A 1014 -9.46 6.81 -12.96
CA MET A 1014 -10.54 7.46 -12.22
C MET A 1014 -11.14 6.51 -11.19
N THR A 1015 -11.39 7.02 -9.98
CA THR A 1015 -12.05 6.29 -8.91
C THR A 1015 -12.97 7.22 -8.11
N VAL A 1016 -14.05 6.70 -7.53
CA VAL A 1016 -14.83 7.45 -6.54
C VAL A 1016 -14.26 7.13 -5.16
N ARG A 1017 -13.46 8.04 -4.63
CA ARG A 1017 -12.91 7.97 -3.26
C ARG A 1017 -13.78 8.72 -2.26
N TYR A 1018 -14.56 9.70 -2.71
CA TYR A 1018 -15.42 10.52 -1.84
C TYR A 1018 -16.81 10.76 -2.43
N SER A 1019 -17.84 10.62 -1.59
CA SER A 1019 -19.20 11.08 -1.88
C SER A 1019 -19.93 11.53 -0.61
N GLU A 1020 -20.89 12.45 -0.75
CA GLU A 1020 -21.79 12.85 0.34
C GLU A 1020 -23.24 12.59 -0.07
N PRO A 1021 -23.95 11.62 0.54
CA PRO A 1021 -23.47 10.65 1.52
C PRO A 1021 -22.52 9.59 0.92
N MET A 1022 -21.72 8.96 1.77
CA MET A 1022 -20.95 7.76 1.44
C MET A 1022 -21.53 6.52 2.14
N GLU A 1023 -20.96 5.34 1.88
CA GLU A 1023 -21.47 4.07 2.40
C GLU A 1023 -21.63 4.07 3.92
N MET A 1024 -20.72 4.70 4.67
CA MET A 1024 -20.84 4.83 6.13
C MET A 1024 -22.10 5.57 6.60
N ASP A 1025 -22.62 6.50 5.79
CA ASP A 1025 -23.76 7.34 6.16
C ASP A 1025 -25.08 6.59 5.98
N PHE A 1026 -25.12 5.70 4.98
CA PHE A 1026 -26.26 4.82 4.70
C PHE A 1026 -25.79 3.40 4.27
N PRO A 1027 -25.27 2.57 5.20
CA PRO A 1027 -24.73 1.26 4.86
C PRO A 1027 -25.74 0.37 4.14
N GLY A 1028 -25.31 -0.26 3.04
CA GLY A 1028 -26.16 -1.10 2.18
C GLY A 1028 -27.18 -0.36 1.31
N GLN A 1029 -27.36 0.96 1.52
CA GLN A 1029 -28.14 1.81 0.61
C GLN A 1029 -27.23 2.61 -0.31
N VAL A 1030 -26.03 2.98 0.13
CA VAL A 1030 -24.97 3.53 -0.72
C VAL A 1030 -23.88 2.46 -0.86
N VAL A 1031 -23.59 2.07 -2.09
CA VAL A 1031 -22.60 1.03 -2.41
C VAL A 1031 -21.65 1.55 -3.49
N ASN A 1032 -20.35 1.57 -3.19
CA ASN A 1032 -19.30 2.01 -4.10
C ASN A 1032 -18.47 0.80 -4.57
N ASN A 1033 -18.69 0.36 -5.81
CA ASN A 1033 -17.95 -0.74 -6.41
C ASN A 1033 -16.83 -0.21 -7.32
N ARG A 1034 -15.63 -0.11 -6.74
CA ARG A 1034 -14.43 0.41 -7.42
C ARG A 1034 -13.93 -0.48 -8.54
N GLY A 1035 -14.10 -1.80 -8.41
CA GLY A 1035 -13.69 -2.77 -9.42
C GLY A 1035 -14.49 -2.65 -10.72
N THR A 1036 -15.77 -2.30 -10.62
CA THR A 1036 -16.66 -2.12 -11.77
C THR A 1036 -16.85 -0.67 -12.20
N GLY A 1037 -16.26 0.30 -11.48
CA GLY A 1037 -16.43 1.73 -11.76
C GLY A 1037 -17.86 2.24 -11.56
N LEU A 1038 -18.57 1.77 -10.51
CA LEU A 1038 -19.99 2.05 -10.30
C LEU A 1038 -20.29 2.43 -8.84
N ILE A 1039 -21.03 3.53 -8.64
CA ILE A 1039 -21.61 3.90 -7.33
C ILE A 1039 -23.13 3.88 -7.42
N THR A 1040 -23.81 3.27 -6.44
CA THR A 1040 -25.27 3.09 -6.41
C THR A 1040 -25.87 3.56 -5.10
N PHE A 1041 -26.96 4.32 -5.20
CA PHE A 1041 -27.81 4.79 -4.12
C PHE A 1041 -29.19 4.12 -4.23
N THR A 1042 -29.64 3.46 -3.18
CA THR A 1042 -30.91 2.72 -3.13
C THR A 1042 -31.83 3.31 -2.08
N GLY A 1043 -32.98 3.80 -2.54
CA GLY A 1043 -33.98 4.41 -1.70
C GLY A 1043 -34.62 3.44 -0.69
N PRO A 1044 -35.18 3.96 0.42
CA PRO A 1044 -35.44 5.38 0.65
C PRO A 1044 -34.25 6.15 1.26
N ILE A 1045 -33.91 7.31 0.69
CA ILE A 1045 -32.87 8.24 1.21
C ILE A 1045 -33.39 9.67 1.12
N ASP A 1046 -33.47 10.39 2.26
CA ASP A 1046 -33.78 11.83 2.31
C ASP A 1046 -32.47 12.63 2.40
N MET A 1047 -31.85 12.85 1.24
CA MET A 1047 -30.57 13.54 1.10
C MET A 1047 -30.63 14.98 1.60
N TRP A 1048 -31.74 15.69 1.38
CA TRP A 1048 -31.91 17.06 1.87
C TRP A 1048 -31.86 17.14 3.40
N THR A 1049 -32.67 16.32 4.07
CA THR A 1049 -32.73 16.34 5.53
C THR A 1049 -31.42 15.83 6.13
N TRP A 1050 -30.82 14.81 5.52
CA TRP A 1050 -29.52 14.28 5.92
C TRP A 1050 -28.42 15.34 5.81
N SER A 1051 -28.26 15.98 4.64
CA SER A 1051 -27.18 16.94 4.39
C SER A 1051 -27.23 18.12 5.35
N ARG A 1052 -28.44 18.57 5.72
CA ARG A 1052 -28.64 19.69 6.65
C ARG A 1052 -28.36 19.32 8.12
N ASN A 1053 -28.67 18.08 8.49
CA ASN A 1053 -28.67 17.65 9.89
C ASN A 1053 -27.42 16.84 10.27
N GLN A 1054 -26.58 16.46 9.31
CA GLN A 1054 -25.37 15.71 9.59
C GLN A 1054 -24.42 16.53 10.47
N ILE A 1055 -23.65 15.81 11.29
CA ILE A 1055 -22.62 16.37 12.17
C ILE A 1055 -21.23 15.76 11.90
N LYS A 1056 -21.14 14.80 10.97
CA LYS A 1056 -19.94 14.01 10.69
C LYS A 1056 -19.05 14.63 9.59
N HIS A 1057 -19.63 15.44 8.70
CA HIS A 1057 -18.95 16.11 7.60
C HIS A 1057 -18.82 17.60 7.91
N GLU A 1058 -17.81 17.99 8.70
CA GLU A 1058 -17.67 19.36 9.26
C GLU A 1058 -17.70 20.46 8.19
N ALA A 1059 -17.07 20.23 7.03
CA ALA A 1059 -17.05 21.19 5.92
C ALA A 1059 -18.46 21.49 5.37
N LEU A 1060 -19.26 20.46 5.10
CA LEU A 1060 -20.64 20.60 4.66
C LEU A 1060 -21.53 21.24 5.75
N SER A 1061 -21.31 20.88 7.02
CA SER A 1061 -22.03 21.47 8.16
C SER A 1061 -21.74 22.96 8.31
N ASP A 1062 -20.47 23.37 8.20
CA ASP A 1062 -20.05 24.77 8.27
C ASP A 1062 -20.62 25.59 7.12
N GLU A 1063 -20.69 25.02 5.92
CA GLU A 1063 -21.31 25.66 4.77
C GLU A 1063 -22.83 25.83 4.95
N TRP A 1064 -23.54 24.83 5.49
CA TRP A 1064 -24.96 24.99 5.88
C TRP A 1064 -25.16 26.09 6.91
N VAL A 1065 -24.25 26.22 7.90
CA VAL A 1065 -24.29 27.30 8.90
C VAL A 1065 -24.04 28.67 8.26
N ARG A 1066 -23.11 28.73 7.29
CA ARG A 1066 -22.74 29.97 6.60
C ARG A 1066 -23.84 30.45 5.65
N LEU A 1067 -24.44 29.54 4.88
CA LEU A 1067 -25.37 29.85 3.79
C LEU A 1067 -26.83 29.84 4.24
N GLY A 1068 -27.21 28.92 5.13
CA GLY A 1068 -28.60 28.71 5.55
C GLY A 1068 -29.50 28.12 4.45
N VAL A 1069 -28.91 27.69 3.34
CA VAL A 1069 -29.51 27.01 2.18
C VAL A 1069 -28.58 25.86 1.77
N LEU A 1070 -29.05 24.97 0.87
CA LEU A 1070 -28.26 23.82 0.42
C LEU A 1070 -26.97 24.29 -0.28
N PRO A 1071 -25.77 23.99 0.26
CA PRO A 1071 -24.52 24.54 -0.26
C PRO A 1071 -24.16 24.05 -1.67
N GLN A 1072 -24.35 22.76 -1.91
CA GLN A 1072 -24.02 22.03 -3.13
C GLN A 1072 -25.03 20.89 -3.31
N GLY A 1073 -25.16 20.40 -4.54
CA GLY A 1073 -26.13 19.36 -4.90
C GLY A 1073 -25.84 18.06 -4.19
N MET A 1074 -26.89 17.35 -3.77
CA MET A 1074 -26.79 16.09 -3.03
C MET A 1074 -27.41 14.94 -3.85
N PRO A 1075 -26.69 13.82 -4.11
CA PRO A 1075 -25.38 13.53 -3.57
C PRO A 1075 -24.29 14.34 -4.29
N TRP A 1076 -23.24 14.71 -3.55
CA TRP A 1076 -22.01 15.27 -4.12
C TRP A 1076 -21.04 14.13 -4.35
N ILE A 1077 -20.62 13.90 -5.59
CA ILE A 1077 -19.77 12.76 -5.96
C ILE A 1077 -18.48 13.28 -6.59
N GLU A 1078 -17.34 12.92 -6.00
CA GLU A 1078 -16.01 13.24 -6.54
C GLU A 1078 -15.39 12.03 -7.22
N PHE A 1079 -15.28 12.10 -8.54
CA PHE A 1079 -14.44 11.20 -9.32
C PHE A 1079 -13.00 11.72 -9.27
N GLN A 1080 -12.16 11.09 -8.47
CA GLN A 1080 -10.79 11.51 -8.18
C GLN A 1080 -9.77 10.72 -9.01
N LEU A 1081 -8.57 11.30 -9.15
CA LEU A 1081 -7.40 10.61 -9.68
C LEU A 1081 -6.94 9.54 -8.68
N ASP A 1082 -6.96 8.26 -9.09
CA ASP A 1082 -6.47 7.16 -8.26
C ASP A 1082 -4.94 7.20 -8.16
N SER A 1083 -4.46 7.68 -7.02
CA SER A 1083 -3.02 7.80 -6.75
C SER A 1083 -2.36 6.48 -6.32
N GLY A 1084 -3.14 5.42 -6.10
CA GLY A 1084 -2.68 4.15 -5.51
C GLY A 1084 -2.19 4.26 -4.07
N LEU A 1085 -2.33 5.44 -3.45
CA LEU A 1085 -1.99 5.69 -2.06
C LEU A 1085 -3.14 5.26 -1.14
N ASN A 1086 -2.80 4.57 -0.06
CA ASN A 1086 -3.69 4.28 1.06
C ASN A 1086 -3.65 5.44 2.06
N THR A 1087 -4.80 5.89 2.54
CA THR A 1087 -4.93 6.97 3.53
C THR A 1087 -5.37 6.38 4.86
N PRO A 1088 -5.02 6.99 6.01
CA PRO A 1088 -5.48 6.48 7.30
C PRO A 1088 -7.00 6.51 7.41
N PRO A 1089 -7.60 5.59 8.18
CA PRO A 1089 -9.02 5.64 8.48
C PRO A 1089 -9.31 6.93 9.25
N THR A 1090 -10.56 7.37 9.29
CA THR A 1090 -11.03 8.38 10.23
C THR A 1090 -11.73 7.67 11.38
N ALA A 1091 -11.18 7.81 12.58
CA ALA A 1091 -11.74 7.21 13.78
C ALA A 1091 -12.91 8.05 14.32
N LEU A 1092 -14.04 7.40 14.62
CA LEU A 1092 -15.22 8.02 15.22
C LEU A 1092 -15.91 7.04 16.16
N PHE A 1093 -16.39 7.52 17.31
CA PHE A 1093 -17.25 6.72 18.17
C PHE A 1093 -18.25 7.53 19.01
N ASP A 1094 -19.26 6.85 19.54
CA ASP A 1094 -20.23 7.37 20.52
C ASP A 1094 -20.40 6.38 21.69
N PHE A 1095 -21.10 6.75 22.77
CA PHE A 1095 -21.37 5.87 23.91
C PHE A 1095 -22.73 6.08 24.59
N ASP A 1096 -23.37 4.99 25.04
CA ASP A 1096 -24.68 5.01 25.74
C ASP A 1096 -24.62 4.20 27.06
N PRO A 1097 -25.16 4.70 28.19
CA PRO A 1097 -25.76 6.02 28.37
C PRO A 1097 -24.74 7.13 28.59
N GLU A 1098 -25.04 8.36 28.13
CA GLU A 1098 -24.20 9.56 28.34
C GLU A 1098 -23.88 9.85 29.83
N PHE A 1099 -24.69 9.33 30.76
CA PHE A 1099 -24.53 9.51 32.21
C PHE A 1099 -24.66 8.18 32.97
N GLY A 1100 -23.75 7.95 33.91
CA GLY A 1100 -23.74 6.73 34.70
C GLY A 1100 -22.87 6.81 35.96
N ASP A 1101 -23.01 5.81 36.82
CA ASP A 1101 -22.16 5.60 38.00
C ASP A 1101 -21.28 4.36 37.81
N VAL A 1102 -20.53 3.98 38.84
CA VAL A 1102 -19.62 2.81 38.79
C VAL A 1102 -20.31 1.45 38.62
N PHE A 1103 -21.64 1.42 38.57
CA PHE A 1103 -22.44 0.24 38.24
C PHE A 1103 -23.14 0.35 36.87
N THR A 1104 -22.93 1.45 36.14
CA THR A 1104 -23.39 1.59 34.75
C THR A 1104 -22.50 0.75 33.85
N ASP A 1105 -23.12 0.06 32.91
CA ASP A 1105 -22.45 -0.61 31.80
C ASP A 1105 -22.62 0.30 30.58
N TYR A 1106 -21.52 0.87 30.09
CA TYR A 1106 -21.53 1.79 28.96
C TYR A 1106 -21.22 1.01 27.69
N ALA A 1107 -22.07 1.16 26.66
CA ALA A 1107 -21.83 0.63 25.33
C ALA A 1107 -21.11 1.69 24.51
N PHE A 1108 -19.89 1.41 24.07
CA PHE A 1108 -19.08 2.25 23.20
C PHE A 1108 -19.16 1.74 21.76
N ILE A 1109 -19.46 2.62 20.81
CA ILE A 1109 -19.88 2.26 19.45
C ILE A 1109 -19.03 3.06 18.45
N ALA A 1110 -18.10 2.38 17.77
CA ALA A 1110 -17.19 2.95 16.78
C ALA A 1110 -17.59 2.62 15.32
N SER A 1111 -18.87 2.28 15.09
CA SER A 1111 -19.39 1.89 13.77
C SER A 1111 -19.36 3.01 12.74
N ASP A 1112 -19.15 4.23 13.20
CA ASP A 1112 -19.09 5.44 12.38
C ASP A 1112 -17.67 5.72 11.87
N SER A 1113 -16.66 4.95 12.30
CA SER A 1113 -15.32 5.07 11.73
C SER A 1113 -15.32 4.58 10.28
N TRP A 1114 -14.53 5.21 9.43
CA TRP A 1114 -14.53 4.93 8.00
C TRP A 1114 -13.12 5.08 7.43
N ASP A 1115 -12.92 4.57 6.23
CA ASP A 1115 -11.67 4.69 5.52
C ASP A 1115 -11.94 4.95 4.04
N LEU A 1116 -11.05 5.69 3.39
CA LEU A 1116 -11.22 6.09 2.00
C LEU A 1116 -10.87 4.94 1.05
N GLU A 1117 -10.26 3.85 1.51
CA GLU A 1117 -9.81 2.68 0.75
C GLU A 1117 -10.42 1.36 1.26
N ASP A 1118 -10.78 1.29 2.54
CA ASP A 1118 -11.29 0.11 3.22
C ASP A 1118 -12.79 0.15 3.57
N ALA A 1119 -13.45 -1.00 3.49
CA ALA A 1119 -14.83 -1.14 3.93
C ALA A 1119 -14.92 -1.05 5.46
N VAL A 1120 -15.97 -0.43 6.00
CA VAL A 1120 -16.14 -0.24 7.46
C VAL A 1120 -16.05 -1.57 8.23
N ASP A 1121 -16.52 -2.66 7.64
CA ASP A 1121 -16.50 -4.01 8.21
C ASP A 1121 -15.10 -4.66 8.23
N THR A 1122 -14.17 -4.20 7.37
CA THR A 1122 -12.76 -4.64 7.38
C THR A 1122 -11.91 -3.85 8.36
N LEU A 1123 -12.33 -2.62 8.70
CA LEU A 1123 -11.64 -1.83 9.72
C LEU A 1123 -11.64 -2.59 11.05
N GLU A 1124 -10.58 -2.45 11.83
CA GLU A 1124 -10.52 -2.99 13.18
C GLU A 1124 -10.49 -1.84 14.19
N VAL A 1125 -11.15 -2.03 15.33
CA VAL A 1125 -11.17 -1.05 16.42
C VAL A 1125 -10.59 -1.65 17.69
N ARG A 1126 -9.98 -0.79 18.51
CA ARG A 1126 -9.61 -1.10 19.89
C ARG A 1126 -9.75 0.13 20.78
N TRP A 1127 -9.91 -0.13 22.06
CA TRP A 1127 -10.28 0.85 23.09
C TRP A 1127 -9.20 0.96 24.17
N ASP A 1128 -8.90 2.19 24.56
CA ASP A 1128 -8.14 2.57 25.75
C ASP A 1128 -9.11 3.38 26.64
N TRP A 1129 -9.51 2.81 27.78
CA TRP A 1129 -10.59 3.36 28.63
C TRP A 1129 -10.13 4.57 29.45
N GLU A 1130 -8.83 4.82 29.56
CA GLU A 1130 -8.24 5.90 30.34
C GLU A 1130 -7.34 6.87 29.55
N SER A 1131 -7.16 6.61 28.25
CA SER A 1131 -6.21 7.28 27.37
C SER A 1131 -4.78 7.30 27.94
N ASP A 1132 -4.33 6.20 28.55
CA ASP A 1132 -2.98 6.10 29.12
C ASP A 1132 -1.90 5.67 28.12
N GLY A 1133 -2.32 5.35 26.89
CA GLY A 1133 -1.45 4.88 25.80
C GLY A 1133 -1.31 3.36 25.75
N THR A 1134 -2.02 2.64 26.62
CA THR A 1134 -2.16 1.18 26.61
C THR A 1134 -3.61 0.83 26.28
N TYR A 1135 -3.82 0.09 25.18
CA TYR A 1135 -5.17 -0.34 24.81
C TYR A 1135 -5.62 -1.54 25.65
N ASP A 1136 -6.79 -1.43 26.27
CA ASP A 1136 -7.41 -2.43 27.15
C ASP A 1136 -8.04 -3.60 26.38
N THR A 1137 -8.35 -3.36 25.10
CA THR A 1137 -8.95 -4.35 24.21
C THR A 1137 -8.02 -4.65 23.05
N GLY A 1138 -8.15 -5.87 22.51
CA GLY A 1138 -7.48 -6.25 21.26
C GLY A 1138 -8.20 -5.66 20.06
N TRP A 1139 -7.54 -5.70 18.90
CA TRP A 1139 -8.16 -5.36 17.63
C TRP A 1139 -9.33 -6.29 17.33
N SER A 1140 -10.43 -5.69 16.87
CA SER A 1140 -11.67 -6.40 16.54
C SER A 1140 -12.39 -5.69 15.41
N THR A 1141 -12.96 -6.45 14.46
CA THR A 1141 -13.91 -5.90 13.48
C THR A 1141 -15.29 -5.61 14.09
N VAL A 1142 -15.55 -6.10 15.31
CA VAL A 1142 -16.77 -5.75 16.07
C VAL A 1142 -16.65 -4.34 16.63
N LYS A 1143 -17.51 -3.45 16.14
CA LYS A 1143 -17.46 -2.00 16.42
C LYS A 1143 -18.09 -1.57 17.75
N THR A 1144 -18.60 -2.50 18.54
CA THR A 1144 -19.27 -2.19 19.80
C THR A 1144 -18.65 -2.96 20.95
N GLU A 1145 -18.28 -2.25 22.00
CA GLU A 1145 -17.68 -2.82 23.21
C GLU A 1145 -18.34 -2.25 24.47
N ASN A 1146 -18.54 -3.08 25.49
CA ASN A 1146 -19.13 -2.65 26.76
C ASN A 1146 -18.06 -2.48 27.83
N HIS A 1147 -18.10 -1.36 28.57
CA HIS A 1147 -17.18 -1.11 29.68
C HIS A 1147 -17.87 -0.50 30.90
N GLN A 1148 -17.46 -0.96 32.08
CA GLN A 1148 -17.90 -0.45 33.38
C GLN A 1148 -16.71 0.09 34.18
N PHE A 1149 -16.74 1.40 34.45
CA PHE A 1149 -15.71 2.06 35.24
C PHE A 1149 -15.86 1.73 36.74
N THR A 1150 -14.74 1.38 37.39
CA THR A 1150 -14.76 0.94 38.78
C THR A 1150 -14.62 2.07 39.82
N THR A 1151 -14.26 3.27 39.36
CA THR A 1151 -14.14 4.47 40.19
C THR A 1151 -14.90 5.64 39.57
N ALA A 1152 -15.35 6.57 40.42
CA ALA A 1152 -15.98 7.79 39.94
C ALA A 1152 -14.90 8.78 39.49
N GLY A 1153 -15.11 9.41 38.35
CA GLY A 1153 -14.10 10.26 37.71
C GLY A 1153 -14.53 10.72 36.33
N THR A 1154 -13.66 11.50 35.69
CA THR A 1154 -13.76 11.81 34.27
C THR A 1154 -12.66 11.04 33.57
N TYR A 1155 -13.04 10.22 32.59
CA TYR A 1155 -12.17 9.39 31.79
C TYR A 1155 -12.10 9.99 30.39
N ASN A 1156 -10.91 10.06 29.83
CA ASN A 1156 -10.77 10.20 28.39
C ASN A 1156 -10.77 8.76 27.87
N VAL A 1157 -11.70 8.43 26.99
CA VAL A 1157 -11.74 7.13 26.32
C VAL A 1157 -11.23 7.38 24.91
N THR A 1158 -10.24 6.60 24.47
CA THR A 1158 -9.72 6.62 23.11
C THR A 1158 -10.20 5.39 22.38
N VAL A 1159 -10.74 5.56 21.17
CA VAL A 1159 -10.78 4.48 20.18
C VAL A 1159 -9.64 4.69 19.20
N GLU A 1160 -8.98 3.61 18.82
CA GLU A 1160 -8.10 3.58 17.65
C GLU A 1160 -8.74 2.68 16.62
N VAL A 1161 -8.80 3.16 15.39
CA VAL A 1161 -9.30 2.42 14.24
C VAL A 1161 -8.14 2.20 13.29
N ARG A 1162 -8.03 0.99 12.75
CA ARG A 1162 -7.07 0.67 11.70
C ARG A 1162 -7.73 0.11 10.47
N ASP A 1163 -7.16 0.44 9.33
CA ASP A 1163 -7.52 -0.12 8.03
C ASP A 1163 -6.82 -1.45 7.75
N SER A 1164 -7.08 -2.05 6.59
CA SER A 1164 -6.51 -3.36 6.20
C SER A 1164 -5.01 -3.32 5.90
N GLN A 1165 -4.48 -2.12 5.62
CA GLN A 1165 -3.06 -1.86 5.39
C GLN A 1165 -2.34 -1.38 6.66
N GLY A 1166 -3.05 -1.32 7.78
CA GLY A 1166 -2.56 -1.01 9.11
C GLY A 1166 -2.35 0.46 9.41
N LEU A 1167 -2.79 1.40 8.56
CA LEU A 1167 -2.84 2.81 8.95
C LEU A 1167 -3.94 3.00 9.99
N THR A 1168 -3.70 3.91 10.92
CA THR A 1168 -4.58 4.10 12.07
C THR A 1168 -4.90 5.55 12.30
N ASP A 1169 -6.09 5.79 12.85
CA ASP A 1169 -6.47 7.06 13.43
C ASP A 1169 -7.12 6.83 14.79
N THR A 1170 -7.17 7.88 15.61
CA THR A 1170 -7.69 7.82 16.98
C THR A 1170 -8.68 8.93 17.23
N GLU A 1171 -9.78 8.59 17.92
CA GLU A 1171 -10.72 9.59 18.43
C GLU A 1171 -10.80 9.49 19.95
N VAL A 1172 -10.96 10.64 20.62
CA VAL A 1172 -10.98 10.73 22.09
C VAL A 1172 -12.22 11.47 22.60
N ILE A 1173 -13.04 10.80 23.41
CA ILE A 1173 -14.23 11.38 24.03
C ILE A 1173 -14.16 11.31 25.56
N GLN A 1174 -14.63 12.36 26.24
CA GLN A 1174 -14.70 12.40 27.70
C GLN A 1174 -15.97 11.75 28.25
N VAL A 1175 -15.79 10.73 29.10
CA VAL A 1175 -16.87 10.05 29.83
C VAL A 1175 -16.83 10.46 31.30
N VAL A 1176 -17.98 10.86 31.85
CA VAL A 1176 -18.10 11.28 33.26
C VAL A 1176 -18.87 10.23 34.07
N VAL A 1177 -18.17 9.61 35.02
CA VAL A 1177 -18.70 8.59 35.93
C VAL A 1177 -18.89 9.20 37.30
N VAL A 1178 -20.11 9.21 37.82
CA VAL A 1178 -20.43 9.86 39.09
C VAL A 1178 -20.32 8.92 40.29
N GLU A 1179 -19.92 9.45 41.44
CA GLU A 1179 -19.86 8.67 42.70
C GLU A 1179 -21.28 8.44 43.22
N LEU A 1180 -21.60 7.20 43.65
CA LEU A 1180 -22.94 6.88 44.15
C LEU A 1180 -23.38 7.89 45.20
N ILE A 1181 -24.50 8.56 44.91
CA ILE A 1181 -25.28 9.20 45.95
C ILE A 1181 -26.06 8.06 46.61
N PRO A 1182 -25.76 7.69 47.88
CA PRO A 1182 -26.53 6.64 48.56
C PRO A 1182 -27.99 7.10 48.60
N GLU A 1183 -28.92 6.21 48.22
CA GLU A 1183 -30.36 6.47 48.18
C GLU A 1183 -30.81 7.33 49.38
N ILE A 1184 -31.10 8.60 49.12
CA ILE A 1184 -31.78 9.44 50.10
C ILE A 1184 -33.26 9.08 50.00
N PRO A 1185 -33.91 8.69 51.11
CA PRO A 1185 -35.34 8.40 51.11
C PRO A 1185 -36.12 9.62 50.63
N ALA A 1186 -37.16 9.37 49.83
CA ALA A 1186 -38.10 10.36 49.33
C ALA A 1186 -38.40 11.45 50.38
N VAL A 1187 -37.95 12.68 50.06
CA VAL A 1187 -38.34 14.01 50.59
C VAL A 1187 -37.09 14.90 50.72
N LEU A 1188 -36.64 15.49 49.61
CA LEU A 1188 -36.34 16.93 49.41
C LEU A 1188 -35.62 17.16 48.06
N LEU A 1189 -36.39 17.32 46.98
CA LEU A 1189 -36.09 18.34 45.96
C LEU A 1189 -36.29 19.69 46.68
N PRO A 1190 -35.36 20.68 46.71
CA PRO A 1190 -34.62 21.21 45.54
C PRO A 1190 -33.22 21.82 45.88
N VAL A 1191 -32.11 21.14 45.58
CA VAL A 1191 -30.76 21.81 45.59
C VAL A 1191 -29.86 21.35 44.43
N ILE A 1192 -30.12 20.22 43.79
CA ILE A 1192 -29.25 19.66 42.73
C ILE A 1192 -29.29 20.49 41.42
N ALA A 1193 -30.32 21.30 41.19
CA ALA A 1193 -30.45 22.10 39.97
C ALA A 1193 -29.48 23.29 39.82
N VAL A 1194 -28.68 23.63 40.84
CA VAL A 1194 -27.78 24.82 40.78
C VAL A 1194 -26.32 24.43 40.48
N VAL A 1195 -25.91 23.18 40.72
CA VAL A 1195 -24.53 22.74 40.46
C VAL A 1195 -24.36 22.24 39.02
N LEU A 1196 -25.39 21.65 38.40
CA LEU A 1196 -25.37 21.20 37.00
C LEU A 1196 -25.36 22.35 35.98
N SER A 1197 -25.79 23.57 36.35
CA SER A 1197 -25.74 24.74 35.46
C SER A 1197 -24.36 25.44 35.39
N MET A 1198 -23.34 24.99 36.14
CA MET A 1198 -22.00 25.61 36.13
C MET A 1198 -20.89 24.76 35.50
N VAL A 1199 -21.16 23.50 35.12
CA VAL A 1199 -20.13 22.63 34.48
C VAL A 1199 -20.25 22.59 32.95
N VAL A 1200 -21.39 22.98 32.36
CA VAL A 1200 -21.59 23.01 30.89
C VAL A 1200 -21.02 24.28 30.20
N PHE A 1201 -20.33 25.16 30.93
CA PHE A 1201 -19.73 26.37 30.35
C PHE A 1201 -18.21 26.42 30.55
N ARG A 1202 -17.48 25.40 30.07
CA ARG A 1202 -16.03 25.52 29.77
C ARG A 1202 -15.45 24.38 28.91
N ALA A 1203 -16.02 24.14 27.73
CA ALA A 1203 -15.31 23.47 26.63
C ALA A 1203 -15.71 23.96 25.22
N ARG A 1204 -16.33 25.14 25.10
CA ARG A 1204 -16.48 25.84 23.80
C ARG A 1204 -16.18 27.33 23.94
N HIS A 1205 -14.93 27.71 23.68
CA HIS A 1205 -14.57 29.03 23.18
C HIS A 1205 -13.38 28.87 22.22
N ARG A 1206 -13.67 28.71 20.92
CA ARG A 1206 -13.90 29.78 19.92
C ARG A 1206 -12.59 30.27 19.30
N ARG A 1207 -12.42 29.99 18.02
CA ARG A 1207 -12.17 31.04 17.04
C ARG A 1207 -13.34 31.07 16.06
N CYS A 1208 -13.66 32.29 15.65
CA CYS A 1208 -14.83 32.66 14.86
C CYS A 1208 -14.80 32.11 13.44
#